data_AF-A0A2E5XJA6-F1
#
_entry.id   AF-A0A2E5XJA6-F1
#
_cell.length_a   1.000
_cell.length_b   1.000
_cell.length_c   1.000
_cell.angle_alpha   90.00
_cell.angle_beta   90.00
_cell.angle_gamma   90.00
#
_symmetry.space_group_name_H-M   'P 1'
#
loop_
_entity.id
_entity.type
_entity.pdbx_description
1 polymer ?
#
loop_
_entity_poly.entity_id
_entity_poly.type
_entity_poly.pdbx_seq_one_letter_code
_entity_poly.pdbx_strand_id
1 'polypeptide(L)'
;MARGGDDGQRPDENYEEKVHPAGMMRRGALRMLHPHCWPGIESLKKRIGKGAMGLAMTRPGFRDPNPLARVMAYLREDGRPDAVSGLTVAIMGVPQAMAYALIAGLPPIYGLYTAIVTCVVAAVVGSSNHLVTGPTNALCMVILSLTAPLPAKYGLSLFEIVLLLTFLTGLIQLGFGLLRMGAIVRYVSNAVVVGFTAGAGILIATNQLKNIMGIELDSHGERFHEVIWETFRKIPETNVHALGLGVLTALLVIYLPKVNKRLPGALLGVVITTLVAYLFGWHEASMGDRKVEIVRDIEPISSNFDLFHLPQFLTEPNFQLVRELGSGALALALLGLIEAASIARAVAATSGQRLNYTREFVGQGAANIAGSFFSCFAGSGSFTRTAVCFRSGGRTRMAAVFSAIWTTLTVLLLASWANFIPKASLAGILVVIAYSMIDKHRLALAWKTSRNSRFILFGTLGSTLLLPLEFAIFVGVGLSIVILLRVTGRTRLTQLVPRHGGGFEELPFQRAAPSPVVTVNMEGALYFAAAEDLDHELLGAITPETRVVVLRMKRLRAVGSTAMAILGHFWELLRKRNIYLVVCGIERELHDAMTHSGLRERIGEENIFWADNKLHQSTELALARAGNIVENEDAVALQENSEHAARDAEARFTARDILNRRAIRFGNEHQLREAIWLMSEMHKHSNPATPQPLFLQDNEARLFGQLSPWRLIYQLMRELDHDHLSAIDDKNLGECLRVHLTRRINAIARQDLPDLTADSSLGELLQAMLKHGDPVLPICDREGRIMGLVEQFPLLRALASKLEQEEASA
;
A
#
# COMPACT_ATOMS: atom_id res chain seq x y z
N MET A 1 7.24 39.60 -1.46
CA MET A 1 7.28 40.91 -2.16
C MET A 1 8.16 40.72 -3.37
N ALA A 2 7.80 40.91 -4.65
CA ALA A 2 6.63 41.38 -5.39
C ALA A 2 6.61 40.55 -6.71
N ARG A 3 5.50 39.97 -7.20
CA ARG A 3 4.32 40.50 -7.93
C ARG A 3 4.62 41.24 -9.26
N GLY A 4 3.92 40.78 -10.30
CA GLY A 4 3.80 41.29 -11.67
C GLY A 4 3.91 40.11 -12.66
N GLY A 5 2.88 39.57 -13.30
CA GLY A 5 1.56 40.08 -13.66
C GLY A 5 1.54 40.40 -15.15
N ASP A 6 1.01 39.49 -15.98
CA ASP A 6 0.43 39.88 -17.26
C ASP A 6 -0.66 38.89 -17.70
N ASP A 7 -1.81 39.46 -18.02
CA ASP A 7 -3.07 38.84 -18.45
C ASP A 7 -3.09 38.66 -19.97
N GLY A 8 -3.91 37.74 -20.47
CA GLY A 8 -4.10 37.59 -21.92
C GLY A 8 -5.02 36.46 -22.36
N GLN A 9 -6.31 36.60 -22.01
CA GLN A 9 -7.51 36.22 -22.77
C GLN A 9 -7.55 34.92 -23.61
N ARG A 10 -8.48 34.04 -23.22
CA ARG A 10 -9.13 33.03 -24.07
C ARG A 10 -10.01 33.70 -25.14
N PRO A 11 -10.35 32.94 -26.19
CA PRO A 11 -11.77 32.80 -26.53
C PRO A 11 -12.19 31.33 -26.64
N ASP A 12 -13.43 31.10 -26.19
CA ASP A 12 -14.24 29.91 -26.48
C ASP A 12 -14.64 29.92 -27.96
N GLU A 13 -14.67 28.76 -28.61
CA GLU A 13 -15.60 28.51 -29.71
C GLU A 13 -15.86 27.00 -29.87
N ASN A 14 -17.15 26.67 -29.85
CA ASN A 14 -17.73 25.37 -30.13
C ASN A 14 -17.69 25.04 -31.64
N TYR A 15 -17.89 23.75 -31.93
CA TYR A 15 -18.58 23.16 -33.09
C TYR A 15 -17.79 22.23 -34.04
N GLU A 16 -18.50 21.14 -34.33
CA GLU A 16 -18.51 20.30 -35.54
C GLU A 16 -17.60 19.06 -35.62
N GLU A 17 -18.15 18.02 -35.02
CA GLU A 17 -18.15 16.63 -35.48
C GLU A 17 -18.44 16.53 -37.00
N LYS A 18 -17.44 16.18 -37.81
CA LYS A 18 -17.63 15.77 -39.22
C LYS A 18 -17.45 14.27 -39.38
N VAL A 19 -18.60 13.64 -39.60
CA VAL A 19 -18.79 12.30 -40.17
C VAL A 19 -18.32 12.30 -41.64
N HIS A 20 -17.63 11.24 -42.07
CA HIS A 20 -17.80 10.72 -43.43
C HIS A 20 -17.68 9.18 -43.46
N PRO A 21 -18.41 8.50 -44.37
CA PRO A 21 -18.83 7.11 -44.20
C PRO A 21 -18.19 6.12 -45.21
N ALA A 22 -18.54 4.85 -44.99
CA ALA A 22 -18.74 3.76 -45.95
C ALA A 22 -17.53 2.96 -46.47
N GLY A 23 -17.65 1.63 -46.29
CA GLY A 23 -16.80 0.58 -46.86
C GLY A 23 -17.26 -0.80 -46.39
N MET A 24 -18.36 -1.27 -46.97
CA MET A 24 -19.10 -2.50 -46.66
C MET A 24 -18.54 -3.73 -47.41
N MET A 25 -18.78 -4.93 -46.86
CA MET A 25 -18.64 -6.33 -47.37
C MET A 25 -17.64 -7.16 -46.56
N ARG A 26 -17.91 -8.39 -46.09
CA ARG A 26 -18.99 -9.37 -46.31
C ARG A 26 -19.04 -10.32 -45.10
N ARG A 27 -20.24 -10.79 -44.75
CA ARG A 27 -20.50 -11.91 -43.81
C ARG A 27 -20.23 -13.25 -44.49
N GLY A 28 -19.84 -14.27 -43.71
CA GLY A 28 -19.90 -15.66 -44.16
C GLY A 28 -19.39 -16.70 -43.16
N ALA A 29 -20.32 -17.23 -42.35
CA ALA A 29 -20.36 -18.59 -41.81
C ALA A 29 -19.23 -19.09 -40.88
N LEU A 30 -19.51 -19.13 -39.57
CA LEU A 30 -19.69 -20.40 -38.84
C LEU A 30 -20.25 -20.09 -37.43
N ARG A 31 -21.58 -20.19 -37.31
CA ARG A 31 -22.25 -20.49 -36.05
C ARG A 31 -22.23 -22.00 -35.90
N MET A 32 -21.80 -22.50 -34.74
CA MET A 32 -22.54 -23.45 -33.91
C MET A 32 -21.58 -23.99 -32.85
N LEU A 33 -21.73 -23.52 -31.61
CA LEU A 33 -21.62 -24.28 -30.35
C LEU A 33 -22.05 -23.33 -29.20
N HIS A 34 -22.79 -23.89 -28.24
CA HIS A 34 -23.74 -23.26 -27.33
C HIS A 34 -23.10 -22.39 -26.21
N PRO A 35 -23.70 -21.25 -25.79
CA PRO A 35 -23.14 -20.38 -24.74
C PRO A 35 -23.77 -20.66 -23.36
N HIS A 36 -23.32 -21.70 -22.68
CA HIS A 36 -23.52 -21.83 -21.24
C HIS A 36 -22.27 -22.42 -20.62
N CYS A 37 -21.35 -21.52 -20.24
CA CYS A 37 -20.32 -21.65 -19.20
C CYS A 37 -19.39 -20.44 -19.38
N TRP A 38 -19.50 -19.44 -18.50
CA TRP A 38 -18.47 -18.48 -18.03
C TRP A 38 -18.94 -17.00 -17.90
N PRO A 39 -19.78 -16.64 -16.90
CA PRO A 39 -20.03 -15.23 -16.59
C PRO A 39 -18.93 -14.71 -15.65
N GLY A 40 -17.82 -14.21 -16.19
CA GLY A 40 -16.71 -13.77 -15.32
C GLY A 40 -15.67 -12.80 -15.89
N ILE A 41 -15.83 -12.27 -17.11
CA ILE A 41 -14.78 -11.42 -17.72
C ILE A 41 -15.28 -10.03 -18.15
N GLU A 42 -16.58 -9.85 -18.42
CA GLU A 42 -17.11 -8.53 -18.80
C GLU A 42 -17.42 -7.59 -17.62
N SER A 43 -17.67 -8.12 -16.42
CA SER A 43 -17.91 -7.30 -15.22
C SER A 43 -16.65 -6.65 -14.63
N LEU A 44 -15.46 -7.16 -14.98
CA LEU A 44 -14.18 -6.59 -14.54
C LEU A 44 -13.74 -5.37 -15.37
N LYS A 45 -14.14 -5.29 -16.64
CA LYS A 45 -13.83 -4.14 -17.50
C LYS A 45 -14.63 -2.88 -17.14
N LYS A 46 -15.80 -3.02 -16.52
CA LYS A 46 -16.67 -1.89 -16.15
C LYS A 46 -16.36 -1.27 -14.77
N ARG A 47 -15.59 -1.95 -13.91
CA ARG A 47 -15.29 -1.51 -12.52
C ARG A 47 -13.98 -0.77 -12.32
N ILE A 48 -13.16 -0.60 -13.36
CA ILE A 48 -11.93 0.20 -13.28
C ILE A 48 -12.23 1.58 -13.89
N GLY A 49 -12.64 2.52 -13.03
CA GLY A 49 -12.99 3.88 -13.41
C GLY A 49 -11.84 4.61 -14.12
N LYS A 50 -12.20 5.36 -15.16
CA LYS A 50 -11.35 6.23 -15.99
C LYS A 50 -10.69 7.41 -15.24
N GLY A 51 -10.70 7.43 -13.91
CA GLY A 51 -10.17 8.55 -13.10
C GLY A 51 -8.72 8.39 -12.61
N ALA A 52 -8.13 7.19 -12.65
CA ALA A 52 -6.79 6.93 -12.09
C ALA A 52 -5.66 6.93 -13.14
N MET A 53 -5.96 7.30 -14.38
CA MET A 53 -5.05 7.17 -15.53
C MET A 53 -4.55 8.53 -16.04
N GLY A 54 -4.66 9.60 -15.25
CA GLY A 54 -4.41 10.98 -15.70
C GLY A 54 -2.98 11.50 -15.56
N LEU A 55 -2.07 10.83 -14.82
CA LEU A 55 -0.74 11.42 -14.52
C LEU A 55 0.46 10.49 -14.72
N ALA A 56 0.28 9.37 -15.42
CA ALA A 56 1.38 8.53 -15.92
C ALA A 56 1.39 8.39 -17.45
N MET A 57 0.53 9.13 -18.17
CA MET A 57 0.31 9.01 -19.61
C MET A 57 0.97 10.14 -20.42
N THR A 58 2.28 10.30 -20.29
CA THR A 58 3.09 11.06 -21.25
C THR A 58 4.38 10.32 -21.60
N ARG A 59 4.27 9.07 -22.05
CA ARG A 59 5.30 8.44 -22.88
C ARG A 59 4.63 7.77 -24.08
N PRO A 60 4.70 8.36 -25.28
CA PRO A 60 4.25 7.69 -26.50
C PRO A 60 5.20 6.53 -26.78
N GLY A 61 4.68 5.34 -27.10
CA GLY A 61 5.51 4.21 -27.54
C GLY A 61 5.07 2.82 -27.05
N PHE A 62 4.32 2.72 -25.95
CA PHE A 62 3.94 1.40 -25.40
C PHE A 62 2.58 0.86 -25.87
N ARG A 63 1.85 1.60 -26.71
CA ARG A 63 0.52 1.20 -27.21
C ARG A 63 0.46 0.83 -28.70
N ASP A 64 1.52 1.04 -29.47
CA ASP A 64 1.50 0.64 -30.88
C ASP A 64 1.63 -0.89 -31.02
N PRO A 65 0.71 -1.58 -31.72
CA PRO A 65 0.79 -3.02 -31.92
C PRO A 65 1.90 -3.44 -32.90
N ASN A 66 2.49 -2.49 -33.64
CA ASN A 66 3.54 -2.79 -34.61
C ASN A 66 4.93 -2.89 -33.93
N PRO A 67 5.57 -4.08 -33.92
CA PRO A 67 6.88 -4.26 -33.29
C PRO A 67 7.98 -3.40 -33.94
N LEU A 68 7.90 -3.15 -35.25
CA LEU A 68 8.88 -2.32 -35.96
C LEU A 68 8.82 -0.85 -35.53
N ALA A 69 7.61 -0.32 -35.31
CA ALA A 69 7.43 1.04 -34.82
C ALA A 69 8.01 1.21 -33.42
N ARG A 70 7.90 0.20 -32.55
CA ARG A 70 8.51 0.20 -31.21
C ARG A 70 10.03 0.21 -31.26
N VAL A 71 10.62 -0.60 -32.13
CA VAL A 71 12.08 -0.64 -32.32
C VAL A 71 12.59 0.68 -32.87
N MET A 72 11.90 1.26 -33.86
CA MET A 72 12.28 2.56 -34.43
C MET A 72 12.13 3.72 -33.43
N ALA A 73 11.06 3.73 -32.63
CA ALA A 73 10.89 4.71 -31.55
C ALA A 73 12.01 4.59 -30.51
N TYR A 74 12.34 3.36 -30.10
CA TYR A 74 13.46 3.09 -29.20
C TYR A 74 14.80 3.58 -29.76
N LEU A 75 15.14 3.22 -31.01
CA LEU A 75 16.40 3.62 -31.64
C LEU A 75 16.55 5.14 -31.73
N ARG A 76 15.43 5.85 -31.96
CA ARG A 76 15.41 7.31 -32.07
C ARG A 76 15.59 8.02 -30.71
N GLU A 77 14.98 7.50 -29.64
CA GLU A 77 14.91 8.21 -28.36
C GLU A 77 15.93 7.72 -27.32
N ASP A 78 16.11 6.41 -27.19
CA ASP A 78 16.82 5.77 -26.08
C ASP A 78 18.04 4.95 -26.52
N GLY A 79 18.12 4.54 -27.79
CA GLY A 79 19.21 3.71 -28.31
C GLY A 79 20.60 4.32 -28.15
N ARG A 80 20.76 5.62 -28.45
CA ARG A 80 22.04 6.33 -28.29
C ARG A 80 22.45 6.48 -26.81
N PRO A 81 21.58 6.99 -25.90
CA PRO A 81 21.88 7.01 -24.47
C PRO A 81 22.27 5.65 -23.89
N ASP A 82 21.53 4.59 -24.24
CA ASP A 82 21.78 3.24 -23.74
C ASP A 82 23.09 2.66 -24.29
N ALA A 83 23.43 2.93 -25.56
CA ALA A 83 24.70 2.48 -26.15
C ALA A 83 25.93 3.16 -25.53
N VAL A 84 25.87 4.48 -25.29
CA VAL A 84 26.96 5.23 -24.64
C VAL A 84 27.10 4.81 -23.18
N SER A 85 25.97 4.60 -22.49
CA SER A 85 25.95 4.10 -21.13
C SER A 85 26.57 2.70 -21.05
N GLY A 86 26.12 1.79 -21.92
CA GLY A 86 26.66 0.43 -22.02
C GLY A 86 28.16 0.40 -22.29
N LEU A 87 28.68 1.26 -23.18
CA LEU A 87 30.12 1.36 -23.45
C LEU A 87 30.91 1.78 -22.20
N THR A 88 30.38 2.76 -21.46
CA THR A 88 31.00 3.24 -20.21
C THR A 88 31.04 2.14 -19.16
N VAL A 89 29.96 1.36 -19.04
CA VAL A 89 29.87 0.22 -18.13
C VAL A 89 30.82 -0.90 -18.55
N ALA A 90 30.94 -1.20 -19.85
CA ALA A 90 31.80 -2.27 -20.36
C ALA A 90 33.28 -2.00 -20.07
N ILE A 91 33.76 -0.78 -20.34
CA ILE A 91 35.16 -0.40 -20.13
C ILE A 91 35.57 -0.54 -18.66
N MET A 92 34.68 -0.16 -17.75
CA MET A 92 34.91 -0.33 -16.33
C MET A 92 34.73 -1.80 -15.88
N GLY A 93 33.79 -2.50 -16.51
CA GLY A 93 33.37 -3.85 -16.14
C GLY A 93 34.35 -4.95 -16.52
N VAL A 94 35.07 -4.82 -17.65
CA VAL A 94 36.08 -5.79 -18.13
C VAL A 94 37.13 -6.12 -17.07
N PRO A 95 37.92 -5.15 -16.55
CA PRO A 95 38.98 -5.44 -15.59
C PRO A 95 38.43 -5.94 -14.24
N GLN A 96 37.28 -5.42 -13.82
CA GLN A 96 36.61 -5.86 -12.60
C GLN A 96 36.15 -7.32 -12.71
N ALA A 97 35.59 -7.71 -13.85
CA ALA A 97 35.13 -9.06 -14.09
C ALA A 97 36.29 -10.08 -14.06
N MET A 98 37.43 -9.72 -14.66
CA MET A 98 38.66 -10.54 -14.63
C MET A 98 39.18 -10.75 -13.21
N ALA A 99 39.32 -9.67 -12.44
CA ALA A 99 39.78 -9.75 -11.05
C ALA A 99 38.85 -10.62 -10.20
N TYR A 100 37.54 -10.52 -10.41
CA TYR A 100 36.55 -11.32 -9.69
C TYR A 100 36.57 -12.81 -10.05
N ALA A 101 36.93 -13.17 -11.29
CA ALA A 101 37.17 -14.56 -11.63
C ALA A 101 38.32 -15.15 -10.80
N LEU A 102 39.43 -14.41 -10.64
CA LEU A 102 40.56 -14.84 -9.83
C LEU A 102 40.18 -15.01 -8.36
N ILE A 103 39.36 -14.11 -7.81
CA ILE A 103 38.82 -14.25 -6.45
C ILE A 103 37.96 -15.51 -6.31
N ALA A 104 37.27 -15.93 -7.38
CA ALA A 104 36.52 -17.19 -7.41
C ALA A 104 37.42 -18.42 -7.65
N GLY A 105 38.74 -18.26 -7.75
CA GLY A 105 39.70 -19.31 -8.08
C GLY A 105 39.66 -19.78 -9.53
N LEU A 106 39.09 -18.97 -10.43
CA LEU A 106 38.90 -19.30 -11.84
C LEU A 106 39.76 -18.42 -12.75
N PRO A 107 40.13 -18.91 -13.95
CA PRO A 107 40.72 -18.09 -14.98
C PRO A 107 39.88 -16.82 -15.31
N PRO A 108 40.52 -15.66 -15.52
CA PRO A 108 39.87 -14.36 -15.75
C PRO A 108 38.82 -14.33 -16.85
N ILE A 109 39.00 -15.15 -17.88
CA ILE A 109 38.08 -15.22 -19.01
C ILE A 109 36.65 -15.59 -18.59
N TYR A 110 36.49 -16.45 -17.58
CA TYR A 110 35.18 -16.83 -17.06
C TYR A 110 34.48 -15.65 -16.35
N GLY A 111 35.25 -14.68 -15.86
CA GLY A 111 34.71 -13.41 -15.37
C GLY A 111 34.06 -12.60 -16.49
N LEU A 112 34.75 -12.50 -17.63
CA LEU A 112 34.26 -11.81 -18.82
C LEU A 112 33.01 -12.48 -19.39
N TYR A 113 33.00 -13.82 -19.46
CA TYR A 113 31.82 -14.58 -19.88
C TYR A 113 30.63 -14.30 -18.97
N THR A 114 30.85 -14.35 -17.66
CA THR A 114 29.82 -14.01 -16.67
C THR A 114 29.30 -12.59 -16.88
N ALA A 115 30.17 -11.61 -17.13
CA ALA A 115 29.79 -10.22 -17.39
C ALA A 115 29.03 -9.99 -18.71
N ILE A 116 29.13 -10.93 -19.65
CA ILE A 116 28.39 -10.90 -20.93
C ILE A 116 27.06 -11.62 -20.77
N VAL A 117 27.08 -12.91 -20.48
CA VAL A 117 25.90 -13.79 -20.56
C VAL A 117 24.89 -13.47 -19.50
N THR A 118 25.31 -13.45 -18.23
CA THR A 118 24.37 -13.19 -17.12
C THR A 118 23.78 -11.78 -17.22
N CYS A 119 24.56 -10.82 -17.74
CA CYS A 119 24.11 -9.46 -18.00
C CYS A 119 22.99 -9.42 -19.04
N VAL A 120 23.17 -10.07 -20.20
CA VAL A 120 22.14 -10.11 -21.25
C VAL A 120 20.87 -10.81 -20.75
N VAL A 121 21.02 -12.00 -20.17
CA VAL A 121 19.86 -12.79 -19.75
C VAL A 121 19.08 -12.09 -18.64
N ALA A 122 19.77 -11.54 -17.63
CA ALA A 122 19.12 -10.79 -16.57
C ALA A 122 18.44 -9.50 -17.08
N ALA A 123 19.06 -8.79 -18.03
CA ALA A 123 18.47 -7.57 -18.59
C ALA A 123 17.18 -7.86 -19.39
N VAL A 124 17.16 -8.94 -20.16
CA VAL A 124 16.00 -9.34 -20.98
C VAL A 124 14.86 -9.85 -20.10
N VAL A 125 15.16 -10.74 -19.16
CA VAL A 125 14.15 -11.44 -18.34
C VAL A 125 13.73 -10.58 -17.14
N GLY A 126 14.67 -9.86 -16.53
CA GLY A 126 14.49 -9.09 -15.30
C GLY A 126 13.58 -7.86 -15.43
N SER A 127 13.42 -7.15 -14.31
CA SER A 127 12.50 -6.02 -14.20
C SER A 127 13.19 -4.66 -14.25
N SER A 128 14.38 -4.52 -13.67
CA SER A 128 15.07 -3.24 -13.53
C SER A 128 15.64 -2.75 -14.86
N ASN A 129 15.43 -1.47 -15.18
CA ASN A 129 16.01 -0.83 -16.37
C ASN A 129 17.52 -0.58 -16.27
N HIS A 130 18.07 -0.50 -15.05
CA HIS A 130 19.44 -0.05 -14.84
C HIS A 130 20.33 -1.11 -14.18
N LEU A 131 19.75 -2.20 -13.67
CA LEU A 131 20.53 -3.23 -12.98
C LEU A 131 21.42 -3.96 -13.98
N VAL A 132 22.72 -3.92 -13.74
CA VAL A 132 23.72 -4.62 -14.54
C VAL A 132 24.20 -5.84 -13.76
N THR A 133 23.80 -7.03 -14.22
CA THR A 133 24.18 -8.32 -13.62
C THR A 133 25.54 -8.79 -14.14
N GLY A 134 26.30 -9.50 -13.31
CA GLY A 134 27.56 -10.17 -13.66
C GLY A 134 28.35 -10.56 -12.42
N PRO A 135 29.68 -10.73 -12.50
CA PRO A 135 30.46 -11.11 -11.34
C PRO A 135 30.46 -10.00 -10.28
N THR A 136 30.39 -10.40 -9.01
CA THR A 136 30.49 -9.51 -7.84
C THR A 136 31.47 -10.09 -6.82
N ASN A 137 32.15 -9.22 -6.09
CA ASN A 137 33.18 -9.64 -5.14
C ASN A 137 32.65 -10.64 -4.09
N ALA A 138 31.49 -10.33 -3.49
CA ALA A 138 30.89 -11.14 -2.44
C ALA A 138 30.55 -12.55 -2.94
N LEU A 139 29.93 -12.68 -4.12
CA LEU A 139 29.64 -13.98 -4.70
C LEU A 139 30.92 -14.76 -5.01
N CYS A 140 31.96 -14.10 -5.56
CA CYS A 140 33.22 -14.76 -5.87
C CYS A 140 33.93 -15.34 -4.65
N MET A 141 33.99 -14.59 -3.55
CA MET A 141 34.57 -15.07 -2.29
C MET A 141 33.80 -16.27 -1.72
N VAL A 142 32.46 -16.22 -1.76
CA VAL A 142 31.61 -17.33 -1.29
C VAL A 142 31.75 -18.54 -2.20
N ILE A 143 31.79 -18.35 -3.52
CA ILE A 143 32.05 -19.42 -4.49
C ILE A 143 33.35 -20.13 -4.13
N LEU A 144 34.47 -19.40 -4.04
CA LEU A 144 35.76 -20.00 -3.71
C LEU A 144 35.73 -20.71 -2.35
N SER A 145 35.16 -20.08 -1.32
CA SER A 145 35.07 -20.68 0.01
C SER A 145 34.26 -21.98 0.03
N LEU A 146 33.22 -22.09 -0.80
CA LEU A 146 32.38 -23.28 -0.89
C LEU A 146 33.00 -24.38 -1.75
N THR A 147 33.75 -24.01 -2.79
CA THR A 147 34.25 -24.97 -3.79
C THR A 147 35.70 -25.38 -3.59
N ALA A 148 36.55 -24.55 -2.97
CA ALA A 148 37.98 -24.83 -2.78
C ALA A 148 38.32 -26.22 -2.19
N PRO A 149 37.59 -26.78 -1.19
CA PRO A 149 37.94 -28.09 -0.62
C PRO A 149 37.45 -29.29 -1.46
N LEU A 150 36.64 -29.06 -2.49
CA LEU A 150 35.89 -30.12 -3.19
C LEU A 150 36.64 -30.79 -4.36
N PRO A 151 37.51 -30.13 -5.15
CA PRO A 151 38.24 -30.75 -6.25
C PRO A 151 38.99 -32.01 -5.86
N ALA A 152 39.78 -31.94 -4.77
CA ALA A 152 40.57 -33.06 -4.29
C ALA A 152 39.70 -34.23 -3.79
N LYS A 153 38.50 -33.93 -3.27
CA LYS A 153 37.56 -34.93 -2.73
C LYS A 153 36.81 -35.68 -3.82
N TYR A 154 36.44 -35.00 -4.90
CA TYR A 154 35.59 -35.55 -5.95
C TYR A 154 36.32 -35.87 -7.26
N GLY A 155 37.61 -35.52 -7.37
CA GLY A 155 38.40 -35.74 -8.58
C GLY A 155 37.94 -34.91 -9.78
N LEU A 156 37.15 -33.84 -9.53
CA LEU A 156 36.63 -32.94 -10.55
C LEU A 156 37.44 -31.64 -10.58
N SER A 157 37.43 -30.97 -11.73
CA SER A 157 38.03 -29.63 -11.82
C SER A 157 37.23 -28.63 -10.98
N LEU A 158 37.91 -27.61 -10.44
CA LEU A 158 37.24 -26.53 -9.71
C LEU A 158 36.17 -25.83 -10.57
N PHE A 159 36.46 -25.67 -11.86
CA PHE A 159 35.55 -25.10 -12.85
C PHE A 159 34.20 -25.85 -12.91
N GLU A 160 34.21 -27.17 -13.02
CA GLU A 160 32.99 -27.99 -13.09
C GLU A 160 32.14 -27.89 -11.82
N ILE A 161 32.81 -27.88 -10.66
CA ILE A 161 32.14 -27.73 -9.36
C ILE A 161 31.47 -26.35 -9.27
N VAL A 162 32.14 -25.31 -9.75
CA VAL A 162 31.58 -23.94 -9.80
C VAL A 162 30.40 -23.85 -10.78
N LEU A 163 30.45 -24.51 -11.94
CA LEU A 163 29.31 -24.56 -12.87
C LEU A 163 28.09 -25.24 -12.24
N LEU A 164 28.27 -26.35 -11.53
CA LEU A 164 27.19 -27.01 -10.80
C LEU A 164 26.62 -26.11 -9.70
N LEU A 165 27.48 -25.49 -8.88
CA LEU A 165 27.05 -24.53 -7.85
C LEU A 165 26.23 -23.38 -8.46
N THR A 166 26.67 -22.87 -9.61
CA THR A 166 26.00 -21.79 -10.36
C THR A 166 24.63 -22.21 -10.86
N PHE A 167 24.53 -23.42 -11.43
CA PHE A 167 23.27 -23.98 -11.89
C PHE A 167 22.26 -24.16 -10.74
N LEU A 168 22.69 -24.76 -9.62
CA LEU A 168 21.85 -24.96 -8.43
C LEU A 168 21.40 -23.62 -7.85
N THR A 169 22.30 -22.65 -7.78
CA THR A 169 22.01 -21.28 -7.34
C THR A 169 20.91 -20.68 -8.22
N GLY A 170 21.04 -20.77 -9.54
CA GLY A 170 20.05 -20.27 -10.49
C GLY A 170 18.68 -20.96 -10.36
N LEU A 171 18.64 -22.27 -10.14
CA LEU A 171 17.39 -23.02 -9.88
C LEU A 171 16.68 -22.54 -8.62
N ILE A 172 17.42 -22.35 -7.53
CA ILE A 172 16.87 -21.85 -6.26
C ILE A 172 16.33 -20.43 -6.44
N GLN A 173 17.07 -19.56 -7.12
CA GLN A 173 16.65 -18.18 -7.41
C GLN A 173 15.39 -18.12 -8.29
N LEU A 174 15.33 -18.97 -9.32
CA LEU A 174 14.16 -19.14 -10.15
C LEU A 174 12.97 -19.62 -9.31
N GLY A 175 13.18 -20.59 -8.40
CA GLY A 175 12.19 -21.07 -7.44
C GLY A 175 11.63 -19.94 -6.56
N PHE A 176 12.49 -19.11 -5.96
CA PHE A 176 12.08 -17.92 -5.21
C PHE A 176 11.24 -16.94 -6.05
N GLY A 177 11.59 -16.78 -7.33
CA GLY A 177 10.80 -16.02 -8.29
C GLY A 177 9.43 -16.64 -8.55
N LEU A 178 9.36 -17.94 -8.84
CA LEU A 178 8.10 -18.64 -9.12
C LEU A 178 7.15 -18.64 -7.90
N LEU A 179 7.70 -18.76 -6.69
CA LEU A 179 6.96 -18.67 -5.42
C LEU A 179 6.58 -17.23 -5.03
N ARG A 180 6.89 -16.23 -5.87
CA ARG A 180 6.58 -14.80 -5.66
C ARG A 180 7.19 -14.21 -4.38
N MET A 181 8.34 -14.72 -3.95
CA MET A 181 9.01 -14.28 -2.71
C MET A 181 9.68 -12.90 -2.81
N GLY A 182 9.78 -12.31 -4.02
CA GLY A 182 10.15 -10.89 -4.21
C GLY A 182 9.23 -9.90 -3.48
N ALA A 183 8.04 -10.38 -3.06
CA ALA A 183 7.13 -9.72 -2.15
C ALA A 183 7.73 -9.25 -0.82
N ILE A 184 8.85 -9.80 -0.35
CA ILE A 184 9.41 -9.43 0.95
C ILE A 184 10.20 -8.11 0.86
N VAL A 185 10.76 -7.81 -0.32
CA VAL A 185 11.61 -6.61 -0.54
C VAL A 185 10.84 -5.29 -0.39
N ARG A 186 9.51 -5.32 -0.51
CA ARG A 186 8.67 -4.12 -0.33
C ARG A 186 8.64 -3.59 1.12
N TYR A 187 9.06 -4.38 2.11
CA TYR A 187 9.14 -3.94 3.51
C TYR A 187 10.41 -3.14 3.85
N VAL A 188 11.33 -3.00 2.91
CA VAL A 188 12.51 -2.12 3.10
C VAL A 188 12.00 -0.67 3.19
N SER A 189 12.37 0.11 4.20
CA SER A 189 11.90 1.51 4.30
C SER A 189 12.73 2.44 3.41
N ASN A 190 12.30 3.70 3.25
CA ASN A 190 13.10 4.71 2.53
C ASN A 190 14.41 5.03 3.26
N ALA A 191 14.37 5.10 4.60
CA ALA A 191 15.54 5.37 5.43
C ALA A 191 16.63 4.29 5.25
N VAL A 192 16.25 3.02 5.13
CA VAL A 192 17.19 1.93 4.84
C VAL A 192 17.90 2.16 3.51
N VAL A 193 17.16 2.50 2.45
CA VAL A 193 17.77 2.70 1.12
C VAL A 193 18.74 3.86 1.11
N VAL A 194 18.37 4.98 1.73
CA VAL A 194 19.25 6.16 1.80
C VAL A 194 20.49 5.85 2.64
N GLY A 195 20.35 5.15 3.77
CA GLY A 195 21.48 4.77 4.63
C GLY A 195 22.42 3.79 3.94
N PHE A 196 21.86 2.77 3.30
CA PHE A 196 22.60 1.77 2.54
C PHE A 196 23.34 2.37 1.34
N THR A 197 22.68 3.21 0.55
CA THR A 197 23.31 3.85 -0.62
C THR A 197 24.44 4.80 -0.24
N ALA A 198 24.25 5.58 0.83
CA ALA A 198 25.31 6.43 1.37
C ALA A 198 26.48 5.59 1.93
N GLY A 199 26.19 4.55 2.71
CA GLY A 199 27.20 3.63 3.24
C GLY A 199 27.99 2.91 2.14
N ALA A 200 27.31 2.40 1.12
CA ALA A 200 27.94 1.73 -0.01
C ALA A 200 28.79 2.70 -0.85
N GLY A 201 28.34 3.96 -1.02
CA GLY A 201 29.17 5.01 -1.62
C GLY A 201 30.46 5.25 -0.83
N ILE A 202 30.37 5.40 0.49
CA ILE A 202 31.54 5.58 1.37
C ILE A 202 32.48 4.35 1.30
N LEU A 203 31.93 3.14 1.35
CA LEU A 203 32.69 1.90 1.28
C LEU A 203 33.42 1.76 -0.06
N ILE A 204 32.75 2.04 -1.18
CA ILE A 204 33.39 2.02 -2.50
C ILE A 204 34.51 3.05 -2.56
N ALA A 205 34.27 4.29 -2.14
CA ALA A 205 35.32 5.31 -2.13
C ALA A 205 36.54 4.84 -1.32
N THR A 206 36.30 4.25 -0.15
CA THR A 206 37.34 3.71 0.75
C THR A 206 38.14 2.59 0.10
N ASN A 207 37.46 1.61 -0.50
CA ASN A 207 38.11 0.47 -1.16
C ASN A 207 38.90 0.85 -2.41
N GLN A 208 38.67 2.05 -2.97
CA GLN A 208 39.42 2.58 -4.10
C GLN A 208 40.66 3.38 -3.71
N LEU A 209 40.86 3.72 -2.43
CA LEU A 209 42.05 4.51 -2.02
C LEU A 209 43.35 3.80 -2.39
N LYS A 210 43.44 2.48 -2.15
CA LYS A 210 44.63 1.67 -2.51
C LYS A 210 44.98 1.77 -3.99
N ASN A 211 43.98 1.71 -4.86
CA ASN A 211 44.15 1.76 -6.31
C ASN A 211 44.50 3.17 -6.80
N ILE A 212 43.96 4.22 -6.16
CA ILE A 212 44.32 5.61 -6.48
C ILE A 212 45.74 5.92 -6.04
N MET A 213 46.13 5.49 -4.83
CA MET A 213 47.47 5.71 -4.30
C MET A 213 48.51 4.78 -4.93
N GLY A 214 48.08 3.70 -5.60
CA GLY A 214 48.98 2.70 -6.18
C GLY A 214 49.76 1.94 -5.12
N ILE A 215 49.13 1.63 -3.99
CA ILE A 215 49.73 0.89 -2.87
C ILE A 215 49.10 -0.50 -2.76
N GLU A 216 49.91 -1.50 -2.43
CA GLU A 216 49.44 -2.84 -2.09
C GLU A 216 49.15 -2.93 -0.58
N LEU A 217 47.98 -3.46 -0.23
CA LEU A 217 47.59 -3.69 1.16
C LEU A 217 47.90 -5.14 1.55
N ASP A 218 48.46 -5.33 2.75
CA ASP A 218 48.88 -6.66 3.23
C ASP A 218 47.68 -7.51 3.65
N SER A 219 46.59 -6.87 4.09
CA SER A 219 45.35 -7.57 4.42
C SER A 219 44.55 -7.92 3.17
N HIS A 220 44.19 -9.20 3.06
CA HIS A 220 43.12 -9.67 2.18
C HIS A 220 41.72 -9.19 2.63
N GLY A 221 41.62 -8.56 3.81
CA GLY A 221 40.38 -8.05 4.38
C GLY A 221 39.94 -6.73 3.72
N GLU A 222 38.82 -6.77 2.99
CA GLU A 222 38.14 -5.55 2.49
C GLU A 222 37.32 -4.84 3.59
N ARG A 223 37.61 -5.08 4.86
CA ARG A 223 36.85 -4.43 5.93
C ARG A 223 37.19 -2.95 5.97
N PHE A 224 36.16 -2.11 6.02
CA PHE A 224 36.28 -0.65 5.99
C PHE A 224 37.35 -0.09 6.95
N HIS A 225 37.40 -0.59 8.19
CA HIS A 225 38.34 -0.12 9.21
C HIS A 225 39.78 -0.57 8.95
N GLU A 226 39.98 -1.79 8.47
CA GLU A 226 41.30 -2.33 8.09
C GLU A 226 41.88 -1.53 6.93
N VAL A 227 41.07 -1.32 5.87
CA VAL A 227 41.48 -0.55 4.68
C VAL A 227 41.88 0.87 5.05
N ILE A 228 41.09 1.56 5.89
CA ILE A 228 41.43 2.92 6.34
C ILE A 228 42.76 2.91 7.10
N TRP A 229 42.88 2.02 8.10
CA TRP A 229 44.06 1.97 8.97
C TRP A 229 45.33 1.66 8.19
N GLU A 230 45.31 0.66 7.32
CA GLU A 230 46.47 0.29 6.50
C GLU A 230 46.81 1.35 5.46
N THR A 231 45.79 1.95 4.82
CA THR A 231 46.00 3.06 3.90
C THR A 231 46.70 4.22 4.59
N PHE A 232 46.27 4.59 5.81
CA PHE A 232 46.94 5.64 6.60
C PHE A 232 48.40 5.30 6.92
N ARG A 233 48.71 4.02 7.20
CA ARG A 233 50.06 3.57 7.49
C ARG A 233 50.98 3.62 6.26
N LYS A 234 50.45 3.28 5.08
CA LYS A 234 51.20 3.20 3.82
C LYS A 234 51.13 4.47 2.96
N ILE A 235 50.63 5.60 3.48
CA ILE A 235 50.65 6.90 2.76
C ILE A 235 52.05 7.24 2.20
N PRO A 236 53.17 7.04 2.91
CA PRO A 236 54.50 7.36 2.38
C PRO A 236 54.90 6.53 1.14
N GLU A 237 54.30 5.36 0.93
CA GLU A 237 54.56 4.45 -0.19
C GLU A 237 53.73 4.81 -1.45
N THR A 238 52.99 5.93 -1.41
CA THR A 238 52.11 6.34 -2.51
C THR A 238 52.87 6.56 -3.83
N ASN A 239 52.41 5.90 -4.88
CA ASN A 239 52.89 6.12 -6.23
C ASN A 239 52.27 7.41 -6.81
N VAL A 240 53.10 8.44 -6.98
CA VAL A 240 52.69 9.76 -7.48
C VAL A 240 52.11 9.70 -8.89
N HIS A 241 52.58 8.78 -9.74
CA HIS A 241 52.05 8.60 -11.10
C HIS A 241 50.65 8.00 -11.08
N ALA A 242 50.43 6.97 -10.25
CA ALA A 242 49.11 6.38 -10.04
C ALA A 242 48.12 7.42 -9.49
N LEU A 243 48.53 8.16 -8.46
CA LEU A 243 47.74 9.24 -7.87
C LEU A 243 47.38 10.32 -8.90
N GLY A 244 48.36 10.75 -9.69
CA GLY A 244 48.17 11.73 -10.76
C GLY A 244 47.15 11.26 -11.80
N LEU A 245 47.24 10.01 -12.26
CA LEU A 245 46.29 9.43 -13.21
C LEU A 245 44.89 9.31 -12.62
N GLY A 246 44.75 8.82 -11.39
CA GLY A 246 43.45 8.69 -10.72
C GLY A 246 42.75 10.03 -10.51
N VAL A 247 43.50 11.05 -10.06
CA VAL A 247 42.99 12.42 -9.89
C VAL A 247 42.65 13.03 -11.24
N LEU A 248 43.49 12.87 -12.27
CA LEU A 248 43.22 13.36 -13.62
C LEU A 248 41.93 12.74 -14.18
N THR A 249 41.74 11.43 -14.02
CA THR A 249 40.49 10.78 -14.44
C THR A 249 39.29 11.34 -13.70
N ALA A 250 39.37 11.52 -12.37
CA ALA A 250 38.29 12.09 -11.59
C ALA A 250 37.93 13.53 -12.05
N LEU A 251 38.94 14.36 -12.31
CA LEU A 251 38.76 15.72 -12.84
C LEU A 251 38.08 15.69 -14.21
N LEU A 252 38.54 14.83 -15.12
CA LEU A 252 37.93 14.69 -16.45
C LEU A 252 36.46 14.26 -16.35
N VAL A 253 36.14 13.29 -15.49
CA VAL A 253 34.76 12.83 -15.25
C VAL A 253 33.86 13.96 -14.74
N ILE A 254 34.36 14.84 -13.86
CA ILE A 254 33.59 15.93 -13.27
C ILE A 254 33.43 17.11 -14.23
N TYR A 255 34.50 17.50 -14.93
CA TYR A 255 34.54 18.76 -15.68
C TYR A 255 34.12 18.63 -17.15
N LEU A 256 34.42 17.52 -17.85
CA LEU A 256 34.02 17.37 -19.26
C LEU A 256 32.51 17.50 -19.47
N PRO A 257 31.64 16.86 -18.66
CA PRO A 257 30.19 16.99 -18.82
C PRO A 257 29.68 18.43 -18.58
N LYS A 258 30.43 19.24 -17.81
CA LYS A 258 30.10 20.66 -17.58
C LYS A 258 30.42 21.52 -18.81
N VAL A 259 31.50 21.20 -19.53
CA VAL A 259 31.87 21.88 -20.78
C VAL A 259 30.93 21.46 -21.90
N ASN A 260 30.72 20.15 -22.08
CA ASN A 260 29.81 19.63 -23.09
C ASN A 260 29.11 18.36 -22.59
N LYS A 261 27.80 18.46 -22.38
CA LYS A 261 26.94 17.36 -21.93
C LYS A 261 26.95 16.13 -22.85
N ARG A 262 27.46 16.26 -24.08
CA ARG A 262 27.57 15.16 -25.06
C ARG A 262 28.85 14.34 -24.93
N LEU A 263 29.84 14.81 -24.17
CA LEU A 263 31.11 14.11 -24.00
C LEU A 263 31.03 13.10 -22.84
N PRO A 264 31.27 11.80 -23.07
CA PRO A 264 31.30 10.80 -22.02
C PRO A 264 32.58 10.95 -21.19
N GLY A 265 32.52 11.75 -20.11
CA GLY A 265 33.68 12.11 -19.28
C GLY A 265 34.43 10.89 -18.72
N ALA A 266 33.72 9.80 -18.39
CA ALA A 266 34.33 8.56 -17.92
C ALA A 266 35.12 7.82 -19.01
N LEU A 267 34.55 7.70 -20.22
CA LEU A 267 35.24 7.08 -21.37
C LEU A 267 36.52 7.84 -21.72
N LEU A 268 36.40 9.17 -21.88
CA LEU A 268 37.53 10.02 -22.22
C LEU A 268 38.58 10.03 -21.12
N GLY A 269 38.16 9.99 -19.85
CA GLY A 269 39.03 9.83 -18.70
C GLY A 269 39.92 8.59 -18.81
N VAL A 270 39.34 7.41 -19.06
CA VAL A 270 40.12 6.17 -19.25
C VAL A 270 41.04 6.27 -20.46
N VAL A 271 40.52 6.67 -21.62
CA VAL A 271 41.31 6.70 -22.86
C VAL A 271 42.51 7.62 -22.74
N ILE A 272 42.31 8.84 -22.21
CA ILE A 272 43.38 9.84 -22.05
C ILE A 272 44.42 9.35 -21.05
N THR A 273 44.00 8.82 -19.90
CA THR A 273 44.95 8.35 -18.87
C THR A 273 45.70 7.09 -19.27
N THR A 274 45.07 6.17 -20.00
CA THR A 274 45.74 5.03 -20.62
C THR A 274 46.78 5.49 -21.64
N LEU A 275 46.45 6.46 -22.50
CA LEU A 275 47.40 7.00 -23.48
C LEU A 275 48.58 7.69 -22.81
N VAL A 276 48.33 8.47 -21.74
CA VAL A 276 49.40 9.10 -20.94
C VAL A 276 50.29 8.03 -20.32
N ALA A 277 49.73 7.03 -19.64
CA ALA A 277 50.52 5.96 -19.02
C ALA A 277 51.36 5.18 -20.04
N TYR A 278 50.82 4.97 -21.26
CA TYR A 278 51.52 4.30 -22.36
C TYR A 278 52.64 5.16 -22.95
N LEU A 279 52.36 6.40 -23.33
CA LEU A 279 53.34 7.29 -23.99
C LEU A 279 54.53 7.64 -23.08
N PHE A 280 54.29 7.78 -21.77
CA PHE A 280 55.35 8.07 -20.81
C PHE A 280 56.03 6.81 -20.24
N GLY A 281 55.64 5.60 -20.70
CA GLY A 281 56.24 4.34 -20.26
C GLY A 281 56.00 4.01 -18.78
N TRP A 282 55.01 4.63 -18.13
CA TRP A 282 54.76 4.45 -16.69
C TRP A 282 54.29 3.05 -16.30
N HIS A 283 53.89 2.24 -17.29
CA HIS A 283 53.52 0.83 -17.11
C HIS A 283 54.71 -0.13 -17.24
N GLU A 284 55.89 0.35 -17.66
CA GLU A 284 57.04 -0.52 -17.92
C GLU A 284 57.70 -0.99 -16.63
N ALA A 285 58.28 -2.19 -16.66
CA ALA A 285 59.05 -2.73 -15.53
C ALA A 285 60.31 -1.91 -15.22
N SER A 286 60.78 -1.08 -16.15
CA SER A 286 61.90 -0.15 -15.99
C SER A 286 61.67 0.90 -14.88
N MET A 287 60.42 1.16 -14.52
CA MET A 287 60.04 2.11 -13.46
C MET A 287 60.19 1.56 -12.03
N GLY A 288 60.46 0.26 -11.84
CA GLY A 288 60.58 -0.36 -10.51
C GLY A 288 59.36 -0.09 -9.62
N ASP A 289 59.59 0.37 -8.39
CA ASP A 289 58.53 0.70 -7.41
C ASP A 289 57.59 1.84 -7.86
N ARG A 290 57.95 2.58 -8.91
CA ARG A 290 57.10 3.64 -9.50
C ARG A 290 56.20 3.14 -10.62
N LYS A 291 56.24 1.84 -10.96
CA LYS A 291 55.39 1.25 -11.99
C LYS A 291 53.91 1.45 -11.64
N VAL A 292 53.15 1.93 -12.61
CA VAL A 292 51.69 2.00 -12.49
C VAL A 292 51.10 0.64 -12.87
N GLU A 293 50.31 0.07 -11.96
CA GLU A 293 49.62 -1.19 -12.22
C GLU A 293 48.56 -1.05 -13.32
N ILE A 294 48.64 -1.94 -14.31
CA ILE A 294 47.72 -2.02 -15.44
C ILE A 294 46.91 -3.33 -15.42
N VAL A 295 45.86 -3.42 -16.24
CA VAL A 295 45.00 -4.62 -16.32
C VAL A 295 45.79 -5.88 -16.67
N ARG A 296 46.80 -5.78 -17.55
CA ARG A 296 47.66 -6.91 -17.92
C ARG A 296 48.40 -7.54 -16.73
N ASP A 297 48.69 -6.75 -15.69
CA ASP A 297 49.40 -7.23 -14.50
C ASP A 297 48.53 -8.17 -13.64
N ILE A 298 47.22 -8.27 -13.93
CA ILE A 298 46.32 -9.27 -13.35
C ILE A 298 46.49 -10.60 -14.11
N GLU A 299 46.15 -10.61 -15.40
CA GLU A 299 46.44 -11.69 -16.36
C GLU A 299 46.13 -11.17 -17.79
N PRO A 300 46.83 -11.62 -18.85
CA PRO A 300 46.56 -11.17 -20.20
C PRO A 300 45.17 -11.62 -20.69
N ILE A 301 44.40 -10.69 -21.25
CA ILE A 301 43.17 -11.04 -21.98
C ILE A 301 43.55 -11.82 -23.25
N SER A 302 43.19 -13.10 -23.33
CA SER A 302 43.32 -13.92 -24.54
C SER A 302 42.09 -13.77 -25.44
N SER A 303 42.28 -13.95 -26.74
CA SER A 303 41.23 -13.78 -27.76
C SER A 303 40.39 -15.04 -28.03
N ASN A 304 40.63 -16.13 -27.31
CA ASN A 304 39.90 -17.39 -27.53
C ASN A 304 38.50 -17.28 -26.92
N PHE A 305 37.46 -17.49 -27.73
CA PHE A 305 36.07 -17.27 -27.34
C PHE A 305 35.27 -18.58 -27.33
N ASP A 306 35.67 -19.53 -26.48
CA ASP A 306 34.92 -20.77 -26.23
C ASP A 306 33.92 -20.55 -25.10
N LEU A 307 32.75 -20.00 -25.46
CA LEU A 307 31.71 -19.61 -24.52
C LEU A 307 30.90 -20.82 -24.03
N PHE A 308 30.44 -21.67 -24.96
CA PHE A 308 29.54 -22.77 -24.64
C PHE A 308 30.29 -23.98 -24.08
N HIS A 309 29.82 -24.48 -22.94
CA HIS A 309 30.35 -25.67 -22.29
C HIS A 309 29.20 -26.48 -21.72
N LEU A 310 29.11 -27.76 -22.09
CA LEU A 310 28.11 -28.66 -21.50
C LEU A 310 28.63 -29.15 -20.14
N PRO A 311 28.01 -28.78 -19.00
CA PRO A 311 28.53 -29.14 -17.69
C PRO A 311 28.55 -30.66 -17.47
N GLN A 312 29.64 -31.18 -16.89
CA GLN A 312 29.84 -32.62 -16.69
C GLN A 312 28.76 -33.25 -15.80
N PHE A 313 28.13 -32.48 -14.91
CA PHE A 313 27.06 -33.00 -14.05
C PHE A 313 25.81 -33.46 -14.81
N LEU A 314 25.65 -33.09 -16.09
CA LEU A 314 24.55 -33.59 -16.93
C LEU A 314 24.87 -34.95 -17.55
N THR A 315 26.14 -35.21 -17.86
CA THR A 315 26.59 -36.50 -18.40
C THR A 315 26.83 -37.51 -17.28
N GLU A 316 27.39 -37.07 -16.16
CA GLU A 316 27.72 -37.89 -15.00
C GLU A 316 27.19 -37.24 -13.70
N PRO A 317 25.90 -37.42 -13.36
CA PRO A 317 25.30 -36.76 -12.21
C PRO A 317 25.82 -37.34 -10.89
N ASN A 318 26.46 -36.49 -10.08
CA ASN A 318 26.91 -36.82 -8.74
C ASN A 318 25.96 -36.27 -7.67
N PHE A 319 25.02 -37.09 -7.21
CA PHE A 319 24.03 -36.70 -6.20
C PHE A 319 24.65 -36.32 -4.85
N GLN A 320 25.81 -36.90 -4.50
CA GLN A 320 26.49 -36.59 -3.24
C GLN A 320 27.07 -35.17 -3.28
N LEU A 321 27.68 -34.78 -4.40
CA LEU A 321 28.14 -33.42 -4.63
C LEU A 321 26.99 -32.41 -4.65
N VAL A 322 25.86 -32.74 -5.30
CA VAL A 322 24.65 -31.89 -5.29
C VAL A 322 24.14 -31.66 -3.86
N ARG A 323 24.11 -32.71 -3.03
CA ARG A 323 23.68 -32.61 -1.63
C ARG A 323 24.65 -31.76 -0.80
N GLU A 324 25.96 -31.92 -1.00
CA GLU A 324 26.99 -31.15 -0.29
C GLU A 324 26.98 -29.68 -0.69
N LEU A 325 26.77 -29.37 -1.97
CA LEU A 325 26.64 -28.00 -2.48
C LEU A 325 25.28 -27.36 -2.17
N GLY A 326 24.25 -28.13 -1.81
CA GLY A 326 22.87 -27.63 -1.70
C GLY A 326 22.69 -26.47 -0.72
N SER A 327 23.28 -26.57 0.48
CA SER A 327 23.22 -25.48 1.48
C SER A 327 24.03 -24.26 1.04
N GLY A 328 25.19 -24.47 0.41
CA GLY A 328 26.02 -23.41 -0.17
C GLY A 328 25.31 -22.69 -1.32
N ALA A 329 24.65 -23.43 -2.20
CA ALA A 329 23.85 -22.89 -3.31
C ALA A 329 22.67 -22.07 -2.81
N LEU A 330 22.00 -22.51 -1.74
CA LEU A 330 20.94 -21.73 -1.10
C LEU A 330 21.47 -20.41 -0.52
N ALA A 331 22.61 -20.45 0.18
CA ALA A 331 23.25 -19.26 0.72
C ALA A 331 23.65 -18.28 -0.40
N LEU A 332 24.31 -18.78 -1.45
CA LEU A 332 24.71 -17.99 -2.62
C LEU A 332 23.51 -17.42 -3.38
N ALA A 333 22.42 -18.19 -3.50
CA ALA A 333 21.18 -17.77 -4.14
C ALA A 333 20.55 -16.60 -3.40
N LEU A 334 20.39 -16.74 -2.07
CA LEU A 334 19.88 -15.67 -1.21
C LEU A 334 20.77 -14.44 -1.32
N LEU A 335 22.09 -14.59 -1.19
CA LEU A 335 23.06 -13.49 -1.30
C LEU A 335 22.87 -12.72 -2.62
N GLY A 336 22.85 -13.42 -3.76
CA GLY A 336 22.67 -12.78 -5.08
C GLY A 336 21.30 -12.11 -5.25
N LEU A 337 20.21 -12.70 -4.75
CA LEU A 337 18.89 -12.06 -4.81
C LEU A 337 18.82 -10.81 -3.93
N ILE A 338 19.43 -10.85 -2.75
CA ILE A 338 19.49 -9.73 -1.82
C ILE A 338 20.27 -8.59 -2.46
N GLU A 339 21.48 -8.85 -2.98
CA GLU A 339 22.28 -7.85 -3.68
C GLU A 339 21.48 -7.23 -4.84
N ALA A 340 20.99 -8.04 -5.78
CA ALA A 340 20.24 -7.58 -6.94
C ALA A 340 19.02 -6.73 -6.56
N ALA A 341 18.20 -7.21 -5.62
CA ALA A 341 17.00 -6.50 -5.17
C ALA A 341 17.32 -5.16 -4.51
N SER A 342 18.37 -5.15 -3.70
CA SER A 342 18.80 -4.00 -2.93
C SER A 342 19.35 -2.88 -3.81
N ILE A 343 20.20 -3.26 -4.77
CA ILE A 343 20.77 -2.35 -5.76
C ILE A 343 19.67 -1.82 -6.68
N ALA A 344 18.80 -2.70 -7.18
CA ALA A 344 17.67 -2.29 -8.02
C ALA A 344 16.80 -1.28 -7.28
N ARG A 345 16.46 -1.55 -6.02
CA ARG A 345 15.65 -0.66 -5.18
C ARG A 345 16.32 0.69 -4.94
N ALA A 346 17.61 0.69 -4.65
CA ALA A 346 18.41 1.91 -4.49
C ALA A 346 18.34 2.81 -5.72
N VAL A 347 18.58 2.25 -6.90
CA VAL A 347 18.51 3.03 -8.15
C VAL A 347 17.07 3.36 -8.52
N ALA A 348 16.09 2.53 -8.18
CA ALA A 348 14.68 2.83 -8.39
C ALA A 348 14.17 3.99 -7.54
N ALA A 349 14.66 4.14 -6.31
CA ALA A 349 14.35 5.29 -5.48
C ALA A 349 14.77 6.60 -6.15
N THR A 350 15.87 6.59 -6.92
CA THR A 350 16.41 7.79 -7.60
C THR A 350 15.81 7.99 -8.99
N SER A 351 15.67 6.91 -9.77
CA SER A 351 15.16 6.94 -11.15
C SER A 351 13.62 6.99 -11.26
N GLY A 352 12.90 6.66 -10.18
CA GLY A 352 11.44 6.56 -10.18
C GLY A 352 10.89 5.33 -10.93
N GLN A 353 11.73 4.39 -11.36
CA GLN A 353 11.26 3.18 -12.03
C GLN A 353 10.42 2.30 -11.09
N ARG A 354 9.40 1.64 -11.64
CA ARG A 354 8.64 0.62 -10.91
C ARG A 354 9.33 -0.73 -11.07
N LEU A 355 9.57 -1.41 -9.95
CA LEU A 355 10.20 -2.72 -9.93
C LEU A 355 9.20 -3.82 -9.59
N ASN A 356 9.29 -4.91 -10.33
CA ASN A 356 8.70 -6.19 -9.97
C ASN A 356 9.83 -7.12 -9.50
N TYR A 357 10.03 -7.20 -8.19
CA TYR A 357 11.09 -8.03 -7.60
C TYR A 357 10.92 -9.52 -7.89
N THR A 358 9.69 -10.00 -8.02
CA THR A 358 9.43 -11.39 -8.43
C THR A 358 10.01 -11.67 -9.81
N ARG A 359 9.77 -10.77 -10.77
CA ARG A 359 10.36 -10.86 -12.10
C ARG A 359 11.88 -10.70 -12.07
N GLU A 360 12.38 -9.85 -11.20
CA GLU A 360 13.83 -9.69 -11.00
C GLU A 360 14.48 -11.00 -10.52
N PHE A 361 13.86 -11.72 -9.59
CA PHE A 361 14.34 -13.02 -9.10
C PHE A 361 14.35 -14.08 -10.20
N VAL A 362 13.29 -14.12 -11.01
CA VAL A 362 13.25 -14.97 -12.22
C VAL A 362 14.39 -14.61 -13.18
N GLY A 363 14.67 -13.31 -13.36
CA GLY A 363 15.76 -12.83 -14.21
C GLY A 363 17.14 -13.27 -13.73
N GLN A 364 17.44 -13.12 -12.44
CA GLN A 364 18.72 -13.58 -11.87
C GLN A 364 18.85 -15.10 -11.93
N GLY A 365 17.79 -15.84 -11.61
CA GLY A 365 17.78 -17.30 -11.69
C GLY A 365 18.00 -17.80 -13.11
N ALA A 366 17.29 -17.23 -14.10
CA ALA A 366 17.48 -17.54 -15.50
C ALA A 366 18.90 -17.19 -15.99
N ALA A 367 19.47 -16.07 -15.53
CA ALA A 367 20.82 -15.66 -15.88
C ALA A 367 21.88 -16.64 -15.39
N ASN A 368 21.75 -17.14 -14.15
CA ASN A 368 22.69 -18.09 -13.57
C ASN A 368 22.50 -19.51 -14.15
N ILE A 369 21.27 -19.94 -14.40
CA ILE A 369 21.01 -21.21 -15.12
C ILE A 369 21.62 -21.15 -16.52
N ALA A 370 21.34 -20.10 -17.30
CA ALA A 370 21.92 -19.96 -18.63
C ALA A 370 23.45 -19.88 -18.54
N GLY A 371 23.96 -19.07 -17.60
CA GLY A 371 25.39 -18.89 -17.39
C GLY A 371 26.16 -20.20 -17.18
N SER A 372 25.61 -21.18 -16.47
CA SER A 372 26.30 -22.45 -16.27
C SER A 372 26.54 -23.23 -17.57
N PHE A 373 25.75 -23.02 -18.63
CA PHE A 373 25.97 -23.62 -19.95
C PHE A 373 26.92 -22.79 -20.85
N PHE A 374 27.25 -21.58 -20.42
CA PHE A 374 28.11 -20.65 -21.15
C PHE A 374 29.38 -20.33 -20.35
N SER A 375 29.89 -21.30 -19.60
CA SER A 375 31.14 -21.19 -18.84
C SER A 375 31.16 -20.01 -17.85
N CYS A 376 30.00 -19.61 -17.34
CA CYS A 376 29.88 -18.53 -16.36
C CYS A 376 29.74 -19.12 -14.96
N PHE A 377 30.24 -18.37 -13.98
CA PHE A 377 29.94 -18.62 -12.58
C PHE A 377 28.80 -17.71 -12.11
N ALA A 378 28.28 -17.97 -10.90
CA ALA A 378 27.10 -17.26 -10.40
C ALA A 378 27.35 -15.75 -10.35
N GLY A 379 26.50 -15.02 -11.07
CA GLY A 379 26.47 -13.56 -11.13
C GLY A 379 25.28 -12.99 -10.36
N SER A 380 25.40 -11.70 -10.05
CA SER A 380 24.41 -10.89 -9.35
C SER A 380 24.45 -9.45 -9.85
N GLY A 381 23.51 -8.62 -9.40
CA GLY A 381 23.55 -7.19 -9.66
C GLY A 381 24.82 -6.56 -9.10
N SER A 382 25.53 -5.74 -9.88
CA SER A 382 26.67 -4.96 -9.39
C SER A 382 26.25 -3.53 -9.10
N PHE A 383 26.46 -3.08 -7.86
CA PHE A 383 26.15 -1.72 -7.44
C PHE A 383 26.93 -0.70 -8.28
N THR A 384 28.22 -0.96 -8.47
CA THR A 384 29.11 -0.09 -9.24
C THR A 384 28.72 0.01 -10.71
N ARG A 385 28.52 -1.13 -11.40
CA ARG A 385 28.13 -1.13 -12.82
C ARG A 385 26.73 -0.53 -13.03
N THR A 386 25.80 -0.80 -12.12
CA THR A 386 24.45 -0.20 -12.13
C THR A 386 24.50 1.31 -11.91
N ALA A 387 25.32 1.79 -10.96
CA ALA A 387 25.48 3.21 -10.68
C ALA A 387 26.08 3.93 -11.88
N VAL A 388 27.10 3.35 -12.52
CA VAL A 388 27.66 3.85 -13.79
C VAL A 388 26.55 3.92 -14.83
N CYS A 389 25.85 2.81 -15.09
CA CYS A 389 24.79 2.71 -16.09
C CYS A 389 23.74 3.82 -15.95
N PHE A 390 23.27 4.05 -14.71
CA PHE A 390 22.30 5.09 -14.43
C PHE A 390 22.90 6.50 -14.61
N ARG A 391 24.14 6.73 -14.15
CA ARG A 391 24.81 8.05 -14.21
C ARG A 391 25.27 8.44 -15.61
N SER A 392 25.68 7.48 -16.44
CA SER A 392 26.00 7.71 -17.86
C SER A 392 24.75 7.88 -18.74
N GLY A 393 23.55 7.91 -18.14
CA GLY A 393 22.31 8.22 -18.84
C GLY A 393 21.64 7.01 -19.48
N GLY A 394 21.92 5.79 -19.00
CA GLY A 394 21.13 4.61 -19.35
C GLY A 394 19.68 4.79 -18.90
N ARG A 395 18.74 4.40 -19.75
CA ARG A 395 17.30 4.63 -19.58
C ARG A 395 16.49 3.35 -19.61
N THR A 396 16.93 2.37 -20.41
CA THR A 396 16.25 1.08 -20.56
C THR A 396 17.20 -0.08 -20.27
N ARG A 397 16.62 -1.27 -20.14
CA ARG A 397 17.35 -2.53 -19.94
C ARG A 397 18.37 -2.80 -21.04
N MET A 398 18.17 -2.23 -22.22
CA MET A 398 19.09 -2.37 -23.33
C MET A 398 20.44 -1.73 -23.06
N ALA A 399 20.58 -0.82 -22.09
CA ALA A 399 21.88 -0.32 -21.65
C ALA A 399 22.79 -1.45 -21.13
N ALA A 400 22.22 -2.42 -20.39
CA ALA A 400 22.96 -3.60 -19.93
C ALA A 400 23.28 -4.56 -21.11
N VAL A 401 22.36 -4.74 -22.05
CA VAL A 401 22.61 -5.53 -23.26
C VAL A 401 23.72 -4.91 -24.12
N PHE A 402 23.70 -3.59 -24.32
CA PHE A 402 24.78 -2.87 -24.99
C PHE A 402 26.09 -3.00 -24.22
N SER A 403 26.08 -2.97 -22.88
CA SER A 403 27.28 -3.25 -22.10
C SER A 403 27.86 -4.61 -22.43
N ALA A 404 27.04 -5.66 -22.52
CA ALA A 404 27.52 -6.98 -22.90
C ALA A 404 28.08 -7.00 -24.34
N ILE A 405 27.41 -6.35 -25.30
CA ILE A 405 27.89 -6.21 -26.68
C ILE A 405 29.26 -5.50 -26.72
N TRP A 406 29.41 -4.40 -26.01
CA TRP A 406 30.68 -3.66 -25.94
C TRP A 406 31.77 -4.45 -25.22
N THR A 407 31.44 -5.22 -24.18
CA THR A 407 32.37 -6.14 -23.53
C THR A 407 32.85 -7.19 -24.53
N THR A 408 31.94 -7.82 -25.28
CA THR A 408 32.30 -8.79 -26.33
C THR A 408 33.19 -8.16 -27.41
N LEU A 409 32.83 -6.98 -27.91
CA LEU A 409 33.64 -6.25 -28.90
C LEU A 409 35.02 -5.88 -28.35
N THR A 410 35.11 -5.49 -27.07
CA THR A 410 36.37 -5.16 -26.42
C THR A 410 37.27 -6.39 -26.32
N VAL A 411 36.72 -7.55 -25.94
CA VAL A 411 37.46 -8.81 -25.87
C VAL A 411 37.94 -9.26 -27.26
N LEU A 412 37.10 -9.13 -28.29
CA LEU A 412 37.44 -9.59 -29.64
C LEU A 412 38.38 -8.64 -30.41
N LEU A 413 38.24 -7.32 -30.25
CA LEU A 413 38.92 -6.32 -31.08
C LEU A 413 39.97 -5.51 -30.32
N LEU A 414 39.79 -5.31 -29.02
CA LEU A 414 40.56 -4.37 -28.21
C LEU A 414 41.28 -5.03 -27.03
N ALA A 415 41.32 -6.37 -26.93
CA ALA A 415 41.98 -7.07 -25.83
C ALA A 415 43.43 -6.60 -25.64
N SER A 416 44.17 -6.43 -26.75
CA SER A 416 45.54 -5.91 -26.74
C SER A 416 45.65 -4.52 -26.13
N TRP A 417 44.68 -3.63 -26.35
CA TRP A 417 44.67 -2.26 -25.82
C TRP A 417 44.11 -2.18 -24.40
N ALA A 418 43.08 -2.97 -24.08
CA ALA A 418 42.45 -3.04 -22.77
C ALA A 418 43.45 -3.47 -21.67
N ASN A 419 44.43 -4.29 -22.04
CA ASN A 419 45.54 -4.71 -21.18
C ASN A 419 46.37 -3.52 -20.63
N PHE A 420 46.35 -2.35 -21.27
CA PHE A 420 47.14 -1.17 -20.85
C PHE A 420 46.38 -0.20 -19.93
N ILE A 421 45.12 -0.48 -19.58
CA ILE A 421 44.32 0.44 -18.75
C ILE A 421 44.91 0.51 -17.32
N PRO A 422 45.23 1.71 -16.79
CA PRO A 422 45.73 1.86 -15.42
C PRO A 422 44.64 1.59 -14.38
N LYS A 423 44.95 0.82 -13.33
CA LYS A 423 44.01 0.58 -12.20
C LYS A 423 43.59 1.88 -11.51
N ALA A 424 44.53 2.82 -11.37
CA ALA A 424 44.27 4.14 -10.77
C ALA A 424 43.21 4.96 -11.54
N SER A 425 43.16 4.82 -12.87
CA SER A 425 42.16 5.50 -13.70
C SER A 425 40.74 5.01 -13.40
N LEU A 426 40.57 3.68 -13.31
CA LEU A 426 39.30 3.07 -12.92
C LEU A 426 38.88 3.53 -11.53
N ALA A 427 39.81 3.54 -10.58
CA ALA A 427 39.56 3.98 -9.22
C ALA A 427 39.10 5.45 -9.14
N GLY A 428 39.69 6.33 -9.96
CA GLY A 428 39.26 7.73 -10.10
C GLY A 428 37.79 7.87 -10.54
N ILE A 429 37.36 7.08 -11.53
CA ILE A 429 35.95 7.04 -11.97
C ILE A 429 35.05 6.60 -10.81
N LEU A 430 35.45 5.54 -10.11
CA LEU A 430 34.66 4.95 -9.04
C LEU A 430 34.47 5.89 -7.86
N VAL A 431 35.48 6.67 -7.48
CA VAL A 431 35.35 7.67 -6.41
C VAL A 431 34.35 8.77 -6.78
N VAL A 432 34.36 9.24 -8.03
CA VAL A 432 33.38 10.25 -8.49
C VAL A 432 31.97 9.68 -8.47
N ILE A 433 31.80 8.43 -8.91
CA ILE A 433 30.50 7.76 -8.90
C ILE A 433 30.03 7.54 -7.47
N ALA A 434 30.89 7.03 -6.60
CA ALA A 434 30.63 6.83 -5.18
C ALA A 434 30.15 8.11 -4.49
N TYR A 435 30.82 9.24 -4.71
CA TYR A 435 30.40 10.54 -4.20
C TYR A 435 28.98 10.90 -4.66
N SER A 436 28.66 10.63 -5.92
CA SER A 436 27.33 10.90 -6.47
C SER A 436 26.23 10.07 -5.82
N MET A 437 26.55 8.92 -5.21
CA MET A 437 25.54 8.05 -4.59
C MET A 437 25.01 8.62 -3.26
N ILE A 438 25.75 9.57 -2.68
CA ILE A 438 25.39 10.23 -1.43
C ILE A 438 24.43 11.40 -1.71
N ASP A 439 23.12 11.13 -1.67
CA ASP A 439 22.08 12.15 -1.83
C ASP A 439 21.88 12.92 -0.52
N LYS A 440 22.54 14.09 -0.43
CA LYS A 440 22.46 15.00 0.73
C LYS A 440 21.03 15.43 1.05
N HIS A 441 20.18 15.61 0.03
CA HIS A 441 18.81 16.07 0.24
C HIS A 441 17.95 14.98 0.87
N ARG A 442 18.06 13.73 0.38
CA ARG A 442 17.37 12.57 0.96
C ARG A 442 17.90 12.23 2.35
N LEU A 443 19.21 12.37 2.57
CA LEU A 443 19.81 12.19 3.89
C LEU A 443 19.24 13.21 4.89
N ALA A 444 19.16 14.49 4.49
CA ALA A 444 18.57 15.54 5.30
C ALA A 444 17.06 15.33 5.54
N LEU A 445 16.31 14.86 4.53
CA LEU A 445 14.89 14.54 4.68
C LEU A 445 14.68 13.40 5.68
N ALA A 446 15.40 12.29 5.52
CA ALA A 446 15.34 11.15 6.44
C ALA A 446 15.76 11.54 7.87
N TRP A 447 16.73 12.46 7.98
CA TRP A 447 17.18 13.02 9.25
C TRP A 447 16.12 13.91 9.91
N LYS A 448 15.51 14.84 9.17
CA LYS A 448 14.57 15.81 9.75
C LYS A 448 13.20 15.23 10.06
N THR A 449 12.79 14.14 9.41
CA THR A 449 11.41 13.61 9.47
C THR A 449 11.02 13.02 10.84
N SER A 450 11.78 12.06 11.38
CA SER A 450 11.41 11.41 12.65
C SER A 450 12.60 10.77 13.35
N ARG A 451 12.53 10.61 14.69
CA ARG A 451 13.58 9.90 15.47
C ARG A 451 13.75 8.46 14.98
N ASN A 452 12.64 7.76 14.72
CA ASN A 452 12.65 6.40 14.18
C ASN A 452 13.38 6.31 12.84
N SER A 453 13.16 7.27 11.94
CA SER A 453 13.87 7.35 10.65
C SER A 453 15.37 7.56 10.83
N ARG A 454 15.79 8.39 11.80
CA ARG A 454 17.22 8.60 12.13
C ARG A 454 17.90 7.32 12.59
N PHE A 455 17.24 6.57 13.48
CA PHE A 455 17.77 5.29 13.98
C PHE A 455 17.92 4.26 12.85
N ILE A 456 16.91 4.13 11.99
CA ILE A 456 16.98 3.22 10.83
C ILE A 456 18.11 3.63 9.88
N LEU A 457 18.22 4.92 9.60
CA LEU A 457 19.24 5.47 8.70
C LEU A 457 20.66 5.15 9.21
N PHE A 458 20.95 5.51 10.47
CA PHE A 458 22.29 5.28 11.04
C PHE A 458 22.57 3.81 11.32
N GLY A 459 21.58 3.04 11.77
CA GLY A 459 21.72 1.60 11.91
C GLY A 459 22.12 0.96 10.59
N THR A 460 21.44 1.30 9.50
CA THR A 460 21.76 0.77 8.17
C THR A 460 23.12 1.25 7.67
N LEU A 461 23.41 2.55 7.78
CA LEU A 461 24.68 3.13 7.33
C LEU A 461 25.87 2.52 8.10
N GLY A 462 25.78 2.43 9.43
CA GLY A 462 26.80 1.81 10.27
C GLY A 462 26.99 0.34 9.94
N SER A 463 25.89 -0.41 9.77
CA SER A 463 25.97 -1.82 9.34
C SER A 463 26.59 -1.98 7.95
N THR A 464 26.38 -1.06 7.02
CA THR A 464 26.98 -1.13 5.68
C THR A 464 28.49 -0.93 5.71
N LEU A 465 29.01 -0.18 6.69
CA LEU A 465 30.45 0.04 6.84
C LEU A 465 31.13 -1.08 7.64
N LEU A 466 30.43 -1.69 8.61
CA LEU A 466 31.02 -2.61 9.57
C LEU A 466 30.78 -4.10 9.23
N LEU A 467 29.70 -4.40 8.50
CA LEU A 467 29.30 -5.76 8.12
C LEU A 467 29.40 -5.91 6.60
N PRO A 468 29.44 -7.15 6.07
CA PRO A 468 29.24 -7.39 4.64
C PRO A 468 27.93 -6.74 4.16
N LEU A 469 27.96 -6.15 2.96
CA LEU A 469 26.96 -5.18 2.51
C LEU A 469 25.53 -5.75 2.53
N GLU A 470 25.39 -7.05 2.26
CA GLU A 470 24.15 -7.80 2.25
C GLU A 470 23.45 -7.81 3.62
N PHE A 471 24.19 -7.92 4.71
CA PHE A 471 23.64 -7.97 6.06
C PHE A 471 23.12 -6.60 6.51
N ALA A 472 23.68 -5.52 5.97
CA ALA A 472 23.27 -4.17 6.35
C ALA A 472 21.79 -3.91 6.04
N ILE A 473 21.28 -4.49 4.95
CA ILE A 473 19.87 -4.35 4.58
C ILE A 473 18.97 -5.19 5.48
N PHE A 474 19.40 -6.37 5.91
CA PHE A 474 18.63 -7.12 6.91
C PHE A 474 18.54 -6.39 8.23
N VAL A 475 19.64 -5.79 8.70
CA VAL A 475 19.61 -4.96 9.91
C VAL A 475 18.67 -3.78 9.71
N GLY A 476 18.75 -3.09 8.57
CA GLY A 476 17.86 -1.97 8.26
C GLY A 476 16.38 -2.36 8.16
N VAL A 477 16.06 -3.46 7.49
CA VAL A 477 14.70 -4.00 7.34
C VAL A 477 14.18 -4.51 8.67
N GLY A 478 14.97 -5.28 9.40
CA GLY A 478 14.64 -5.79 10.74
C GLY A 478 14.34 -4.65 11.69
N LEU A 479 15.19 -3.62 11.73
CA LEU A 479 14.96 -2.43 12.53
C LEU A 479 13.70 -1.67 12.06
N SER A 480 13.44 -1.61 10.76
CA SER A 480 12.20 -1.03 10.22
C SER A 480 10.95 -1.81 10.64
N ILE A 481 11.00 -3.15 10.63
CA ILE A 481 9.90 -4.02 11.06
C ILE A 481 9.67 -3.91 12.56
N VAL A 482 10.72 -3.95 13.38
CA VAL A 482 10.62 -3.79 14.85
C VAL A 482 9.99 -2.44 15.19
N ILE A 483 10.43 -1.37 14.53
CA ILE A 483 9.85 -0.03 14.71
C ILE A 483 8.40 0.00 14.22
N LEU A 484 8.09 -0.62 13.08
CA LEU A 484 6.72 -0.70 12.57
C LEU A 484 5.81 -1.40 13.58
N LEU A 485 6.23 -2.56 14.10
CA LEU A 485 5.49 -3.31 15.12
C LEU A 485 5.28 -2.47 16.39
N ARG A 486 6.27 -1.68 16.80
CA ARG A 486 6.13 -0.76 17.94
C ARG A 486 5.13 0.37 17.69
N VAL A 487 5.05 0.86 16.44
CA VAL A 487 4.14 1.96 16.07
C VAL A 487 2.71 1.46 15.83
N THR A 488 2.55 0.29 15.20
CA THR A 488 1.24 -0.30 14.91
C THR A 488 0.61 -1.00 16.11
N GLY A 489 1.43 -1.40 17.10
CA GLY A 489 0.99 -2.13 18.29
C GLY A 489 0.26 -1.30 19.34
N ARG A 490 -0.07 -0.04 19.04
CA ARG A 490 -0.84 0.82 19.93
C ARG A 490 -2.25 0.98 19.40
N THR A 491 -3.22 0.43 20.10
CA THR A 491 -4.63 0.78 19.93
C THR A 491 -4.87 2.12 20.59
N ARG A 492 -5.51 3.06 19.89
CA ARG A 492 -5.90 4.35 20.47
C ARG A 492 -7.34 4.24 20.93
N LEU A 493 -7.54 4.42 22.23
CA LEU A 493 -8.85 4.48 22.83
C LEU A 493 -9.23 5.93 23.16
N THR A 494 -10.43 6.32 22.74
CA THR A 494 -10.99 7.67 22.98
C THR A 494 -12.46 7.54 23.36
N GLN A 495 -13.00 8.50 24.08
CA GLN A 495 -14.41 8.55 24.42
C GLN A 495 -15.14 9.49 23.46
N LEU A 496 -16.27 9.04 22.89
CA LEU A 496 -17.14 9.87 22.07
C LEU A 496 -18.25 10.45 22.96
N VAL A 497 -18.34 11.78 22.99
CA VAL A 497 -19.38 12.50 23.75
C VAL A 497 -20.26 13.30 22.77
N PRO A 498 -21.59 13.20 22.85
CA PRO A 498 -22.48 13.96 21.98
C PRO A 498 -22.38 15.47 22.30
N ARG A 499 -22.31 16.30 21.26
CA ARG A 499 -22.22 17.77 21.39
C ARG A 499 -23.61 18.41 21.41
N HIS A 500 -23.79 19.45 22.22
CA HIS A 500 -24.99 20.28 22.23
C HIS A 500 -25.08 21.04 20.88
N GLY A 501 -26.01 20.63 20.01
CA GLY A 501 -26.12 21.12 18.63
C GLY A 501 -25.95 20.04 17.53
N GLY A 502 -25.70 18.78 17.93
CA GLY A 502 -25.54 17.65 17.02
C GLY A 502 -24.07 17.30 16.75
N GLY A 503 -23.83 16.02 16.44
CA GLY A 503 -22.48 15.47 16.23
C GLY A 503 -21.80 14.98 17.52
N PHE A 504 -20.55 14.55 17.38
CA PHE A 504 -19.75 13.92 18.44
C PHE A 504 -18.39 14.59 18.59
N GLU A 505 -17.90 14.66 19.82
CA GLU A 505 -16.56 15.11 20.16
C GLU A 505 -15.74 13.93 20.73
N GLU A 506 -14.49 13.78 20.28
CA GLU A 506 -13.57 12.77 20.78
C GLU A 506 -12.73 13.35 21.93
N LEU A 507 -12.95 12.85 23.14
CA LEU A 507 -12.24 13.27 24.34
C LEU A 507 -11.32 12.15 24.86
N PRO A 508 -10.15 12.49 25.45
CA PRO A 508 -9.40 11.54 26.26
C PRO A 508 -10.25 11.10 27.47
N PHE A 509 -10.16 9.84 27.90
CA PHE A 509 -10.96 9.29 29.00
C PHE A 509 -10.92 10.12 30.29
N GLN A 510 -9.78 10.73 30.61
CA GLN A 510 -9.58 11.55 31.81
C GLN A 510 -10.40 12.85 31.82
N ARG A 511 -11.00 13.26 30.70
CA ARG A 511 -11.77 14.51 30.57
C ARG A 511 -13.26 14.30 30.34
N ALA A 512 -13.71 13.05 30.21
CA ALA A 512 -15.12 12.78 30.00
C ALA A 512 -15.89 12.77 31.32
N ALA A 513 -17.09 13.33 31.31
CA ALA A 513 -17.95 13.30 32.47
C ALA A 513 -18.44 11.86 32.75
N PRO A 514 -18.64 11.48 34.02
CA PRO A 514 -19.35 10.26 34.39
C PRO A 514 -20.71 10.19 33.69
N SER A 515 -21.04 9.02 33.16
CA SER A 515 -22.28 8.78 32.42
C SER A 515 -22.69 7.32 32.53
N PRO A 516 -23.99 7.02 32.63
CA PRO A 516 -24.50 5.65 32.61
C PRO A 516 -24.21 4.93 31.28
N VAL A 517 -24.06 5.69 30.19
CA VAL A 517 -23.64 5.19 28.88
C VAL A 517 -22.28 5.76 28.52
N VAL A 518 -21.27 4.89 28.42
CA VAL A 518 -19.90 5.25 28.01
C VAL A 518 -19.66 4.78 26.58
N THR A 519 -19.32 5.69 25.67
CA THR A 519 -19.01 5.34 24.28
C THR A 519 -17.51 5.35 24.04
N VAL A 520 -16.93 4.17 23.83
CA VAL A 520 -15.51 3.96 23.58
C VAL A 520 -15.27 3.79 22.09
N ASN A 521 -14.49 4.67 21.49
CA ASN A 521 -14.01 4.57 20.13
C ASN A 521 -12.65 3.87 20.11
N MET A 522 -12.60 2.70 19.46
CA MET A 522 -11.36 1.93 19.27
C MET A 522 -10.81 2.16 17.87
N GLU A 523 -9.57 2.64 17.81
CA GLU A 523 -8.85 2.85 16.55
C GLU A 523 -7.51 2.12 16.52
N GLY A 524 -7.15 1.60 15.35
CA GLY A 524 -5.84 0.99 15.12
C GLY A 524 -5.93 -0.51 14.82
N ALA A 525 -4.82 -1.22 15.05
CA ALA A 525 -4.73 -2.65 14.81
C ALA A 525 -4.73 -3.42 16.15
N LEU A 526 -5.71 -4.30 16.34
CA LEU A 526 -5.79 -5.16 17.52
C LEU A 526 -5.18 -6.52 17.19
N TYR A 527 -3.98 -6.77 17.71
CA TYR A 527 -3.26 -8.03 17.64
C TYR A 527 -2.56 -8.30 18.98
N PHE A 528 -1.90 -9.45 19.11
CA PHE A 528 -1.34 -9.92 20.39
C PHE A 528 -0.46 -8.92 21.14
N ALA A 529 0.28 -8.04 20.45
CA ALA A 529 1.15 -7.06 21.11
C ALA A 529 0.41 -5.85 21.70
N ALA A 530 -0.84 -5.59 21.28
CA ALA A 530 -1.66 -4.49 21.77
C ALA A 530 -2.59 -4.92 22.91
N ALA A 531 -2.57 -6.21 23.28
CA ALA A 531 -3.53 -6.82 24.20
C ALA A 531 -3.36 -6.36 25.65
N GLU A 532 -2.13 -6.32 26.14
CA GLU A 532 -1.82 -6.03 27.55
C GLU A 532 -2.22 -4.60 27.95
N ASP A 533 -2.01 -3.63 27.05
CA ASP A 533 -2.33 -2.23 27.32
C ASP A 533 -3.86 -1.97 27.28
N LEU A 534 -4.61 -2.81 26.57
CA LEU A 534 -6.03 -2.57 26.29
C LEU A 534 -6.93 -2.77 27.51
N ASP A 535 -6.69 -3.79 28.33
CA ASP A 535 -7.53 -4.08 29.49
C ASP A 535 -7.46 -2.94 30.52
N HIS A 536 -6.27 -2.40 30.77
CA HIS A 536 -6.08 -1.27 31.68
C HIS A 536 -6.76 0.01 31.16
N GLU A 537 -6.62 0.32 29.88
CA GLU A 537 -7.24 1.50 29.29
C GLU A 537 -8.77 1.40 29.21
N LEU A 538 -9.32 0.23 28.86
CA LEU A 538 -10.76 0.00 28.81
C LEU A 538 -11.41 0.07 30.20
N LEU A 539 -10.77 -0.51 31.21
CA LEU A 539 -11.27 -0.43 32.59
C LEU A 539 -11.20 1.00 33.14
N GLY A 540 -10.22 1.81 32.71
CA GLY A 540 -10.12 3.22 33.08
C GLY A 540 -11.26 4.09 32.55
N ALA A 541 -12.00 3.63 31.54
CA ALA A 541 -13.17 4.32 31.00
C ALA A 541 -14.46 4.06 31.80
N ILE A 542 -14.46 3.06 32.68
CA ILE A 542 -15.64 2.62 33.42
C ILE A 542 -15.71 3.38 34.74
N THR A 543 -16.80 4.12 34.93
CA THR A 543 -17.12 4.80 36.21
C THR A 543 -18.12 3.96 37.03
N PRO A 544 -18.28 4.21 38.34
CA PRO A 544 -19.27 3.49 39.16
C PRO A 544 -20.72 3.63 38.65
N GLU A 545 -21.01 4.69 37.90
CA GLU A 545 -22.32 4.97 37.32
C GLU A 545 -22.55 4.25 35.99
N THR A 546 -21.51 3.70 35.38
CA THR A 546 -21.56 3.09 34.04
C THR A 546 -22.34 1.78 34.05
N ARG A 547 -23.41 1.72 33.27
CA ARG A 547 -24.26 0.52 33.10
C ARG A 547 -24.18 -0.07 31.71
N VAL A 548 -23.85 0.76 30.71
CA VAL A 548 -23.67 0.31 29.31
C VAL A 548 -22.39 0.88 28.72
N VAL A 549 -21.61 0.01 28.08
CA VAL A 549 -20.44 0.39 27.28
C VAL A 549 -20.78 0.21 25.80
N VAL A 550 -20.71 1.29 25.03
CA VAL A 550 -20.83 1.28 23.56
C VAL A 550 -19.44 1.26 22.95
N LEU A 551 -19.04 0.13 22.38
CA LEU A 551 -17.75 -0.07 21.75
C LEU A 551 -17.83 0.15 20.23
N ARG A 552 -17.25 1.25 19.75
CA ARG A 552 -17.18 1.59 18.33
C ARG A 552 -15.89 1.05 17.71
N MET A 553 -16.03 0.16 16.74
CA MET A 553 -14.93 -0.57 16.10
C MET A 553 -14.77 -0.27 14.59
N LYS A 554 -15.39 0.81 14.09
CA LYS A 554 -15.35 1.18 12.64
C LYS A 554 -13.95 1.37 12.08
N ARG A 555 -12.98 1.76 12.90
CA ARG A 555 -11.58 1.98 12.51
C ARG A 555 -10.64 0.94 13.11
N LEU A 556 -11.20 -0.16 13.63
CA LEU A 556 -10.45 -1.25 14.22
C LEU A 556 -10.12 -2.29 13.15
N ARG A 557 -8.84 -2.62 13.02
CA ARG A 557 -8.36 -3.77 12.25
C ARG A 557 -7.96 -4.86 13.22
N ALA A 558 -8.91 -5.73 13.55
CA ALA A 558 -8.66 -6.89 14.39
C ALA A 558 -8.10 -8.04 13.55
N VAL A 559 -7.01 -8.66 14.00
CA VAL A 559 -6.37 -9.77 13.28
C VAL A 559 -6.30 -11.02 14.15
N GLY A 560 -6.88 -12.11 13.64
CA GLY A 560 -6.72 -13.45 14.19
C GLY A 560 -7.54 -13.73 15.47
N SER A 561 -7.34 -14.93 16.02
CA SER A 561 -8.06 -15.42 17.20
C SER A 561 -7.76 -14.62 18.48
N THR A 562 -6.56 -14.03 18.59
CA THR A 562 -6.17 -13.26 19.77
C THR A 562 -7.05 -12.03 19.98
N ALA A 563 -7.43 -11.33 18.91
CA ALA A 563 -8.33 -10.18 19.01
C ALA A 563 -9.72 -10.60 19.53
N MET A 564 -10.22 -11.76 19.10
CA MET A 564 -11.51 -12.29 19.59
C MET A 564 -11.44 -12.73 21.06
N ALA A 565 -10.31 -13.33 21.47
CA ALA A 565 -10.08 -13.70 22.87
C ALA A 565 -10.10 -12.46 23.79
N ILE A 566 -9.49 -11.36 23.37
CA ILE A 566 -9.48 -10.09 24.13
C ILE A 566 -10.89 -9.50 24.23
N LEU A 567 -11.62 -9.40 23.12
CA LEU A 567 -13.00 -8.90 23.14
C LEU A 567 -13.92 -9.79 23.98
N GLY A 568 -13.70 -11.12 23.94
CA GLY A 568 -14.39 -12.09 24.78
C GLY A 568 -14.08 -11.90 26.26
N HIS A 569 -12.81 -11.69 26.61
CA HIS A 569 -12.39 -11.41 27.99
C HIS A 569 -13.00 -10.09 28.50
N PHE A 570 -12.95 -9.04 27.68
CA PHE A 570 -13.55 -7.75 28.02
C PHE A 570 -15.06 -7.86 28.26
N TRP A 571 -15.77 -8.61 27.42
CA TRP A 571 -17.19 -8.91 27.65
C TRP A 571 -17.43 -9.66 28.98
N GLU A 572 -16.59 -10.63 29.34
CA GLU A 572 -16.70 -11.35 30.62
C GLU A 572 -16.50 -10.41 31.82
N LEU A 573 -15.53 -9.49 31.72
CA LEU A 573 -15.27 -8.49 32.76
C LEU A 573 -16.47 -7.56 32.94
N LEU A 574 -17.08 -7.08 31.86
CA LEU A 574 -18.29 -6.25 31.91
C LEU A 574 -19.47 -7.02 32.50
N ARG A 575 -19.69 -8.26 32.06
CA ARG A 575 -20.77 -9.11 32.57
C ARG A 575 -20.64 -9.38 34.07
N LYS A 576 -19.44 -9.63 34.58
CA LYS A 576 -19.19 -9.82 36.03
C LYS A 576 -19.52 -8.58 36.86
N ARG A 577 -19.51 -7.39 36.25
CA ARG A 577 -19.87 -6.11 36.87
C ARG A 577 -21.32 -5.69 36.60
N ASN A 578 -22.13 -6.54 35.98
CA ASN A 578 -23.49 -6.22 35.49
C ASN A 578 -23.52 -5.01 34.54
N ILE A 579 -22.51 -4.86 33.69
CA ILE A 579 -22.45 -3.82 32.66
C ILE A 579 -22.73 -4.44 31.30
N TYR A 580 -23.64 -3.86 30.52
CA TYR A 580 -23.97 -4.32 29.17
C TYR A 580 -22.95 -3.83 28.14
N LEU A 581 -22.62 -4.68 27.17
CA LEU A 581 -21.75 -4.34 26.05
C LEU A 581 -22.59 -4.20 24.77
N VAL A 582 -22.53 -3.04 24.13
CA VAL A 582 -23.10 -2.78 22.81
C VAL A 582 -21.96 -2.49 21.85
N VAL A 583 -21.96 -3.10 20.68
CA VAL A 583 -20.88 -2.98 19.69
C VAL A 583 -21.40 -2.35 18.42
N CYS A 584 -20.65 -1.39 17.86
CA CYS A 584 -21.04 -0.71 16.64
C CYS A 584 -19.90 -0.46 15.66
N GLY A 585 -20.27 -0.27 14.38
CA GLY A 585 -19.30 -0.03 13.32
C GLY A 585 -18.55 -1.30 12.92
N ILE A 586 -19.21 -2.45 12.99
CA ILE A 586 -18.58 -3.74 12.65
C ILE A 586 -18.49 -3.88 11.12
N GLU A 587 -17.27 -4.04 10.61
CA GLU A 587 -17.04 -4.42 9.21
C GLU A 587 -17.20 -5.93 9.01
N ARG A 588 -17.39 -6.36 7.76
CA ARG A 588 -17.68 -7.76 7.42
C ARG A 588 -16.63 -8.75 7.93
N GLU A 589 -15.34 -8.42 7.82
CA GLU A 589 -14.25 -9.29 8.30
C GLU A 589 -14.33 -9.52 9.82
N LEU A 590 -14.64 -8.46 10.58
CA LEU A 590 -14.79 -8.53 12.04
C LEU A 590 -16.06 -9.27 12.44
N HIS A 591 -17.16 -9.04 11.72
CA HIS A 591 -18.42 -9.76 11.94
C HIS A 591 -18.25 -11.27 11.74
N ASP A 592 -17.58 -11.67 10.65
CA ASP A 592 -17.32 -13.08 10.36
C ASP A 592 -16.43 -13.68 11.47
N ALA A 593 -15.38 -12.97 11.91
CA ALA A 593 -14.55 -13.42 13.03
C ALA A 593 -15.32 -13.58 14.35
N MET A 594 -16.23 -12.65 14.67
CA MET A 594 -17.09 -12.72 15.87
C MET A 594 -18.09 -13.88 15.80
N THR A 595 -18.57 -14.22 14.60
CA THR A 595 -19.46 -15.35 14.38
C THR A 595 -18.72 -16.67 14.61
N HIS A 596 -17.57 -16.86 13.96
CA HIS A 596 -16.79 -18.11 14.07
C HIS A 596 -16.20 -18.34 15.48
N SER A 597 -15.99 -17.27 16.26
CA SER A 597 -15.50 -17.36 17.64
C SER A 597 -16.59 -17.57 18.68
N GLY A 598 -17.88 -17.52 18.30
CA GLY A 598 -19.01 -17.58 19.23
C GLY A 598 -19.22 -16.31 20.06
N LEU A 599 -18.41 -15.26 19.85
CA LEU A 599 -18.55 -13.99 20.58
C LEU A 599 -19.86 -13.27 20.23
N ARG A 600 -20.31 -13.43 18.98
CA ARG A 600 -21.58 -12.87 18.48
C ARG A 600 -22.78 -13.37 19.29
N GLU A 601 -22.88 -14.69 19.49
CA GLU A 601 -23.96 -15.32 20.27
C GLU A 601 -23.93 -14.87 21.74
N ARG A 602 -22.73 -14.64 22.30
CA ARG A 602 -22.57 -14.19 23.68
C ARG A 602 -23.01 -12.74 23.89
N ILE A 603 -22.76 -11.86 22.92
CA ILE A 603 -23.12 -10.43 23.00
C ILE A 603 -24.63 -10.20 22.70
N GLY A 604 -25.21 -11.05 21.85
CA GLY A 604 -26.58 -10.90 21.36
C GLY A 604 -26.65 -10.05 20.10
N GLU A 605 -27.45 -10.48 19.11
CA GLU A 605 -27.63 -9.78 17.82
C GLU A 605 -28.14 -8.35 18.00
N GLU A 606 -29.00 -8.15 19.00
CA GLU A 606 -29.63 -6.88 19.31
C GLU A 606 -28.67 -5.80 19.83
N ASN A 607 -27.45 -6.20 20.20
CA ASN A 607 -26.40 -5.32 20.68
C ASN A 607 -25.27 -5.13 19.64
N ILE A 608 -25.47 -5.59 18.41
CA ILE A 608 -24.46 -5.57 17.33
C ILE A 608 -24.96 -4.71 16.16
N PHE A 609 -24.23 -3.63 15.85
CA PHE A 609 -24.56 -2.70 14.77
C PHE A 609 -23.49 -2.65 13.68
N TRP A 610 -23.90 -2.90 12.44
CA TRP A 610 -23.04 -2.89 11.26
C TRP A 610 -22.46 -1.52 10.94
N ALA A 611 -21.28 -1.50 10.31
CA ALA A 611 -20.74 -0.28 9.74
C ALA A 611 -21.59 0.18 8.54
N ASP A 612 -22.14 1.39 8.61
CA ASP A 612 -22.81 2.05 7.50
C ASP A 612 -21.87 3.09 6.83
N ASN A 613 -22.12 3.39 5.56
CA ASN A 613 -21.51 4.48 4.82
C ASN A 613 -21.94 5.85 5.35
N LYS A 614 -23.14 5.98 5.93
CA LYS A 614 -23.54 7.22 6.61
C LYS A 614 -22.72 7.42 7.89
N LEU A 615 -22.24 8.64 8.08
CA LEU A 615 -21.43 8.98 9.25
C LEU A 615 -22.28 8.81 10.52
N HIS A 616 -21.71 8.16 11.53
CA HIS A 616 -22.29 7.96 12.88
C HIS A 616 -23.60 7.18 13.00
N GLN A 617 -24.29 6.80 11.92
CA GLN A 617 -25.56 6.07 12.01
C GLN A 617 -25.46 4.81 12.89
N SER A 618 -24.43 3.98 12.71
CA SER A 618 -24.22 2.79 13.54
C SER A 618 -24.00 3.12 15.02
N THR A 619 -23.37 4.26 15.29
CA THR A 619 -23.07 4.75 16.64
C THR A 619 -24.32 5.33 17.29
N GLU A 620 -25.15 6.07 16.54
CA GLU A 620 -26.44 6.59 16.99
C GLU A 620 -27.42 5.47 17.33
N LEU A 621 -27.50 4.43 16.49
CA LEU A 621 -28.31 3.23 16.76
C LEU A 621 -27.86 2.50 18.03
N ALA A 622 -26.54 2.36 18.21
CA ALA A 622 -25.97 1.74 19.40
C ALA A 622 -26.19 2.56 20.68
N LEU A 623 -26.10 3.89 20.59
CA LEU A 623 -26.43 4.80 21.69
C LEU A 623 -27.91 4.75 22.04
N ALA A 624 -28.80 4.69 21.05
CA ALA A 624 -30.23 4.53 21.28
C ALA A 624 -30.54 3.21 21.98
N ARG A 625 -29.87 2.12 21.58
CA ARG A 625 -29.96 0.81 22.26
C ARG A 625 -29.46 0.90 23.70
N ALA A 626 -28.31 1.53 23.92
CA ALA A 626 -27.75 1.70 25.25
C ALA A 626 -28.65 2.53 26.17
N GLY A 627 -29.23 3.62 25.67
CA GLY A 627 -30.21 4.43 26.41
C GLY A 627 -31.42 3.61 26.84
N ASN A 628 -31.99 2.79 25.94
CA ASN A 628 -33.12 1.91 26.26
C ASN A 628 -32.80 0.88 27.36
N ILE A 629 -31.55 0.38 27.43
CA ILE A 629 -31.13 -0.57 28.48
C ILE A 629 -31.12 0.12 29.84
N VAL A 630 -30.46 1.29 29.95
CA VAL A 630 -30.41 2.09 31.18
C VAL A 630 -31.81 2.46 31.65
N GLU A 631 -32.64 2.94 30.73
CA GLU A 631 -34.01 3.33 30.98
C GLU A 631 -34.93 2.18 31.44
N ASN A 632 -34.68 0.96 30.99
CA ASN A 632 -35.42 -0.23 31.43
C ASN A 632 -34.94 -0.68 32.80
N GLU A 633 -33.63 -0.65 33.07
CA GLU A 633 -33.11 -0.92 34.41
C GLU A 633 -33.61 0.11 35.43
N ASP A 634 -33.64 1.39 35.08
CA ASP A 634 -34.22 2.42 35.94
C ASP A 634 -35.71 2.18 36.18
N ALA A 635 -36.47 1.76 35.16
CA ALA A 635 -37.88 1.42 35.33
C ALA A 635 -38.10 0.18 36.22
N VAL A 636 -37.25 -0.85 36.10
CA VAL A 636 -37.30 -2.06 36.94
C VAL A 636 -36.88 -1.74 38.38
N ALA A 637 -35.80 -0.97 38.58
CA ALA A 637 -35.36 -0.52 39.89
C ALA A 637 -36.39 0.40 40.57
N LEU A 638 -37.07 1.25 39.79
CA LEU A 638 -38.21 2.04 40.24
C LEU A 638 -39.40 1.13 40.57
N GLN A 639 -39.64 0.04 39.82
CA GLN A 639 -40.68 -0.95 40.13
C GLN A 639 -40.38 -1.71 41.43
N GLU A 640 -39.16 -2.22 41.62
CA GLU A 640 -38.75 -2.94 42.84
C GLU A 640 -38.74 -2.02 44.08
N ASN A 641 -38.22 -0.78 43.93
CA ASN A 641 -38.32 0.23 44.99
C ASN A 641 -39.77 0.68 45.19
N SER A 642 -40.60 0.71 44.14
CA SER A 642 -42.02 0.97 44.27
C SER A 642 -42.76 -0.21 44.88
N GLU A 643 -42.31 -1.46 44.82
CA GLU A 643 -42.93 -2.56 45.56
C GLU A 643 -42.59 -2.49 47.06
N HIS A 644 -41.41 -1.98 47.42
CA HIS A 644 -41.07 -1.63 48.81
C HIS A 644 -41.75 -0.33 49.29
N ALA A 645 -41.94 0.66 48.42
CA ALA A 645 -42.64 1.92 48.71
C ALA A 645 -44.17 1.85 48.49
N ALA A 646 -44.69 0.82 47.82
CA ALA A 646 -46.12 0.57 47.59
C ALA A 646 -46.81 0.00 48.83
N ARG A 647 -46.07 -0.21 49.93
CA ARG A 647 -46.68 -0.29 51.25
C ARG A 647 -47.07 1.09 51.82
N ASP A 648 -46.53 2.20 51.30
CA ASP A 648 -46.71 3.53 51.90
C ASP A 648 -47.11 4.68 50.95
N ALA A 649 -47.17 4.53 49.62
CA ALA A 649 -47.48 5.69 48.76
C ALA A 649 -48.24 5.37 47.46
N GLU A 650 -49.54 5.08 47.58
CA GLU A 650 -50.49 5.40 46.52
C GLU A 650 -50.58 6.93 46.38
N ALA A 651 -49.79 7.52 45.47
CA ALA A 651 -50.21 8.61 44.57
C ALA A 651 -49.01 9.28 43.89
N ARG A 652 -49.18 9.51 42.57
CA ARG A 652 -48.49 10.47 41.67
C ARG A 652 -47.36 9.91 40.80
N PHE A 653 -47.74 9.42 39.61
CA PHE A 653 -46.94 9.60 38.40
C PHE A 653 -47.40 10.86 37.68
N THR A 654 -46.46 11.68 37.20
CA THR A 654 -46.75 12.98 36.54
C THR A 654 -46.34 12.92 35.08
N ALA A 655 -47.12 13.55 34.19
CA ALA A 655 -46.99 13.54 32.73
C ALA A 655 -45.63 14.03 32.15
N ARG A 656 -44.70 14.48 32.99
CA ARG A 656 -43.37 14.96 32.59
C ARG A 656 -42.41 13.82 32.22
N ASP A 657 -42.61 12.62 32.77
CA ASP A 657 -41.72 11.47 32.57
C ASP A 657 -41.98 10.71 31.26
N ILE A 658 -43.17 10.89 30.68
CA ILE A 658 -43.57 10.27 29.41
C ILE A 658 -42.97 11.01 28.19
N LEU A 659 -42.59 12.27 28.35
CA LEU A 659 -42.21 13.16 27.24
C LEU A 659 -40.78 12.96 26.71
N ASN A 660 -39.96 12.11 27.33
CA ASN A 660 -38.51 12.05 27.05
C ASN A 660 -38.01 10.88 26.17
N ARG A 661 -38.87 10.00 25.62
CA ARG A 661 -38.41 8.86 24.78
C ARG A 661 -38.77 9.03 23.29
N ARG A 662 -37.76 9.03 22.39
CA ARG A 662 -37.85 9.10 20.90
C ARG A 662 -36.67 8.31 20.27
N ALA A 663 -36.60 7.82 19.01
CA ALA A 663 -37.43 7.01 18.08
C ALA A 663 -36.87 7.13 16.62
N ILE A 664 -37.19 6.19 15.71
CA ILE A 664 -36.54 5.98 14.37
C ILE A 664 -37.34 6.63 13.20
N ARG A 665 -36.66 7.01 12.09
CA ARG A 665 -37.12 7.90 10.96
C ARG A 665 -37.35 7.18 9.61
N PHE A 666 -38.21 7.71 8.72
CA PHE A 666 -38.45 7.26 7.31
C PHE A 666 -38.48 8.43 6.29
N GLY A 667 -38.04 8.21 5.03
CA GLY A 667 -38.13 9.15 3.90
C GLY A 667 -37.61 8.63 2.53
N ASN A 668 -38.41 8.86 1.46
CA ASN A 668 -38.25 8.59 0.00
C ASN A 668 -38.72 7.23 -0.56
N GLU A 669 -39.35 7.26 -1.75
CA GLU A 669 -40.10 6.17 -2.45
C GLU A 669 -39.39 4.80 -2.55
N HIS A 670 -38.07 4.77 -2.45
CA HIS A 670 -37.31 3.51 -2.42
C HIS A 670 -37.56 2.68 -1.15
N GLN A 671 -38.08 3.32 -0.10
CA GLN A 671 -38.25 2.73 1.24
C GLN A 671 -39.60 2.03 1.45
N LEU A 672 -40.61 2.25 0.60
CA LEU A 672 -41.88 1.49 0.70
C LEU A 672 -41.68 0.02 0.32
N ARG A 673 -40.83 -0.23 -0.68
CA ARG A 673 -40.45 -1.58 -1.11
C ARG A 673 -39.62 -2.29 -0.05
N GLU A 674 -38.72 -1.57 0.63
CA GLU A 674 -37.95 -2.07 1.77
C GLU A 674 -38.84 -2.28 3.00
N ALA A 675 -39.81 -1.41 3.27
CA ALA A 675 -40.76 -1.59 4.38
C ALA A 675 -41.67 -2.80 4.17
N ILE A 676 -42.15 -3.04 2.94
CA ILE A 676 -42.94 -4.23 2.59
C ILE A 676 -42.08 -5.49 2.69
N TRP A 677 -40.81 -5.43 2.27
CA TRP A 677 -39.86 -6.54 2.41
C TRP A 677 -39.51 -6.82 3.88
N LEU A 678 -39.29 -5.78 4.69
CA LEU A 678 -39.00 -5.88 6.12
C LEU A 678 -40.21 -6.42 6.89
N MET A 679 -41.42 -5.98 6.56
CA MET A 679 -42.67 -6.51 7.13
C MET A 679 -42.89 -7.98 6.76
N SER A 680 -42.52 -8.38 5.53
CA SER A 680 -42.55 -9.78 5.10
C SER A 680 -41.53 -10.65 5.84
N GLU A 681 -40.32 -10.14 6.11
CA GLU A 681 -39.31 -10.88 6.87
C GLU A 681 -39.58 -10.90 8.39
N MET A 682 -40.15 -9.81 8.94
CA MET A 682 -40.61 -9.79 10.32
C MET A 682 -41.74 -10.79 10.55
N HIS A 683 -42.67 -10.97 9.61
CA HIS A 683 -43.71 -11.99 9.72
C HIS A 683 -43.14 -13.42 9.75
N LYS A 684 -42.05 -13.68 9.01
CA LYS A 684 -41.38 -15.00 9.00
C LYS A 684 -40.57 -15.30 10.27
N HIS A 685 -40.11 -14.27 10.99
CA HIS A 685 -39.12 -14.42 12.06
C HIS A 685 -39.55 -13.90 13.46
N SER A 686 -40.75 -13.33 13.60
CA SER A 686 -41.22 -12.79 14.89
C SER A 686 -41.96 -13.83 15.74
N ASN A 687 -41.47 -14.08 16.95
CA ASN A 687 -42.17 -14.83 17.98
C ASN A 687 -43.39 -14.02 18.49
N PRO A 688 -44.63 -14.55 18.49
CA PRO A 688 -45.85 -13.78 18.80
C PRO A 688 -45.91 -13.16 20.20
N ALA A 689 -45.00 -13.50 21.11
CA ALA A 689 -45.00 -13.03 22.49
C ALA A 689 -44.39 -11.62 22.71
N THR A 690 -43.64 -11.04 21.77
CA THR A 690 -43.00 -9.70 21.94
C THR A 690 -42.96 -8.89 20.64
N PRO A 691 -44.04 -8.18 20.25
CA PRO A 691 -44.03 -7.35 19.05
C PRO A 691 -43.23 -6.06 19.26
N GLN A 692 -42.27 -5.77 18.37
CA GLN A 692 -41.58 -4.48 18.35
C GLN A 692 -42.53 -3.34 17.90
N PRO A 693 -42.61 -2.19 18.59
CA PRO A 693 -43.43 -1.06 18.18
C PRO A 693 -42.80 -0.25 17.04
N LEU A 694 -43.64 0.25 16.14
CA LEU A 694 -43.25 1.08 14.99
C LEU A 694 -43.47 2.57 15.32
N PHE A 695 -42.52 3.42 14.92
CA PHE A 695 -42.56 4.87 15.17
C PHE A 695 -42.57 5.66 13.86
N LEU A 696 -43.41 6.69 13.79
CA LEU A 696 -43.61 7.51 12.60
C LEU A 696 -43.03 8.91 12.78
N GLN A 697 -42.47 9.47 11.70
CA GLN A 697 -41.92 10.83 11.65
C GLN A 697 -42.44 11.62 10.45
N ASP A 698 -42.44 12.95 10.59
CA ASP A 698 -42.75 13.91 9.51
C ASP A 698 -41.53 14.20 8.61
N ASN A 699 -41.72 15.03 7.57
CA ASN A 699 -40.70 15.37 6.58
C ASN A 699 -39.53 16.22 7.12
N GLU A 700 -39.67 16.80 8.32
CA GLU A 700 -38.59 17.47 9.07
C GLU A 700 -37.95 16.54 10.10
N ALA A 701 -38.35 15.27 10.08
CA ALA A 701 -37.84 14.19 10.91
C ALA A 701 -38.18 14.36 12.42
N ARG A 702 -39.36 14.93 12.71
CA ARG A 702 -39.97 15.02 14.05
C ARG A 702 -40.93 13.86 14.27
N LEU A 703 -40.99 13.34 15.50
CA LEU A 703 -41.85 12.20 15.84
C LEU A 703 -43.31 12.57 15.97
N PHE A 704 -44.15 11.81 15.27
CA PHE A 704 -45.59 12.06 15.13
C PHE A 704 -46.47 10.99 15.82
N GLY A 705 -45.97 9.76 16.03
CA GLY A 705 -46.74 8.75 16.78
C GLY A 705 -46.11 7.37 16.88
N GLN A 706 -46.73 6.50 17.70
CA GLN A 706 -46.36 5.10 17.91
C GLN A 706 -47.53 4.18 17.50
N LEU A 707 -47.24 3.14 16.72
CA LEU A 707 -48.22 2.12 16.31
C LEU A 707 -47.71 0.72 16.66
N SER A 708 -48.58 -0.11 17.24
CA SER A 708 -48.30 -1.54 17.33
C SER A 708 -48.55 -2.18 15.96
N PRO A 709 -47.71 -3.12 15.49
CA PRO A 709 -47.91 -3.80 14.22
C PRO A 709 -49.30 -4.43 14.12
N TRP A 710 -49.78 -4.97 15.25
CA TRP A 710 -51.11 -5.55 15.37
C TRP A 710 -52.25 -4.52 15.31
N ARG A 711 -52.11 -3.30 15.85
CA ARG A 711 -53.13 -2.24 15.67
C ARG A 711 -53.17 -1.74 14.24
N LEU A 712 -52.02 -1.62 13.56
CA LEU A 712 -51.96 -1.20 12.17
C LEU A 712 -52.65 -2.23 11.27
N ILE A 713 -52.31 -3.52 11.43
CA ILE A 713 -52.94 -4.63 10.70
C ILE A 713 -54.43 -4.71 11.04
N TYR A 714 -54.81 -4.63 12.32
CA TYR A 714 -56.20 -4.69 12.76
C TYR A 714 -57.05 -3.51 12.24
N GLN A 715 -56.51 -2.28 12.20
CA GLN A 715 -57.20 -1.13 11.61
C GLN A 715 -57.27 -1.18 10.08
N LEU A 716 -56.28 -1.80 9.42
CA LEU A 716 -56.31 -2.05 7.97
C LEU A 716 -57.27 -3.18 7.59
N MET A 717 -57.50 -4.14 8.48
CA MET A 717 -58.40 -5.29 8.27
C MET A 717 -59.84 -5.02 8.72
N ARG A 718 -60.11 -4.01 9.56
CA ARG A 718 -61.44 -3.77 10.17
C ARG A 718 -62.58 -3.41 9.20
N GLU A 719 -62.28 -3.08 7.95
CA GLU A 719 -63.28 -2.72 6.93
C GLU A 719 -63.28 -3.66 5.72
N LEU A 720 -62.47 -4.73 5.74
CA LEU A 720 -62.56 -5.79 4.74
C LEU A 720 -63.67 -6.75 5.19
N ASP A 721 -64.78 -6.75 4.45
CA ASP A 721 -65.93 -7.60 4.68
C ASP A 721 -65.48 -9.06 4.86
N HIS A 722 -65.69 -9.61 6.06
CA HIS A 722 -65.10 -10.90 6.46
C HIS A 722 -65.57 -12.06 5.56
N ASP A 723 -66.69 -11.90 4.87
CA ASP A 723 -67.26 -12.91 3.98
C ASP A 723 -66.58 -13.00 2.60
N HIS A 724 -65.80 -11.99 2.18
CA HIS A 724 -65.07 -12.00 0.90
C HIS A 724 -63.59 -12.39 1.01
N LEU A 725 -63.02 -12.43 2.22
CA LEU A 725 -61.60 -12.69 2.46
C LEU A 725 -61.20 -14.17 2.30
N SER A 726 -62.15 -15.09 2.40
CA SER A 726 -61.89 -16.55 2.32
C SER A 726 -61.77 -17.09 0.89
N ALA A 727 -62.07 -16.28 -0.14
CA ALA A 727 -62.12 -16.69 -1.54
C ALA A 727 -61.07 -16.01 -2.46
N ILE A 728 -60.13 -15.24 -1.91
CA ILE A 728 -59.18 -14.41 -2.67
C ILE A 728 -57.76 -14.97 -2.56
N ASP A 729 -57.06 -15.16 -3.68
CA ASP A 729 -55.65 -15.60 -3.66
C ASP A 729 -54.72 -14.48 -3.13
N ASP A 730 -53.55 -14.85 -2.59
CA ASP A 730 -52.58 -13.93 -1.97
C ASP A 730 -52.15 -12.77 -2.89
N LYS A 731 -52.17 -12.98 -4.20
CA LYS A 731 -51.78 -11.99 -5.21
C LYS A 731 -52.88 -10.96 -5.42
N ASN A 732 -54.14 -11.39 -5.44
CA ASN A 732 -55.31 -10.52 -5.54
C ASN A 732 -55.60 -9.80 -4.22
N LEU A 733 -55.27 -10.40 -3.06
CA LEU A 733 -55.33 -9.74 -1.76
C LEU A 733 -54.30 -8.59 -1.69
N GLY A 734 -53.09 -8.81 -2.21
CA GLY A 734 -52.05 -7.79 -2.32
C GLY A 734 -52.44 -6.62 -3.23
N GLU A 735 -53.10 -6.88 -4.36
CA GLU A 735 -53.63 -5.80 -5.22
C GLU A 735 -54.82 -5.07 -4.59
N CYS A 736 -55.73 -5.78 -3.91
CA CYS A 736 -56.87 -5.19 -3.22
C CYS A 736 -56.40 -4.25 -2.09
N LEU A 737 -55.45 -4.70 -1.27
CA LEU A 737 -54.81 -3.89 -0.22
C LEU A 737 -54.07 -2.69 -0.81
N ARG A 738 -53.34 -2.86 -1.93
CA ARG A 738 -52.65 -1.74 -2.60
C ARG A 738 -53.62 -0.68 -3.10
N VAL A 739 -54.73 -1.08 -3.70
CA VAL A 739 -55.78 -0.17 -4.19
C VAL A 739 -56.50 0.52 -3.03
N HIS A 740 -56.80 -0.21 -1.95
CA HIS A 740 -57.45 0.36 -0.76
C HIS A 740 -56.53 1.33 0.02
N LEU A 741 -55.26 0.97 0.23
CA LEU A 741 -54.26 1.85 0.85
C LEU A 741 -54.05 3.11 0.02
N THR A 742 -53.93 2.97 -1.30
CA THR A 742 -53.75 4.12 -2.20
C THR A 742 -55.01 4.99 -2.23
N ARG A 743 -56.21 4.39 -2.19
CA ARG A 743 -57.48 5.14 -2.06
C ARG A 743 -57.59 5.87 -0.73
N ARG A 744 -57.24 5.26 0.40
CA ARG A 744 -57.35 5.88 1.73
C ARG A 744 -56.31 6.97 1.94
N ILE A 745 -55.08 6.78 1.48
CA ILE A 745 -54.04 7.83 1.48
C ILE A 745 -54.48 9.00 0.60
N ASN A 746 -55.08 8.72 -0.57
CA ASN A 746 -55.64 9.77 -1.43
C ASN A 746 -56.93 10.40 -0.88
N ALA A 747 -57.73 9.69 -0.08
CA ALA A 747 -58.95 10.21 0.56
C ALA A 747 -58.62 11.10 1.78
N ILE A 748 -57.64 10.70 2.60
CA ILE A 748 -57.04 11.54 3.66
C ILE A 748 -56.45 12.81 3.05
N ALA A 749 -55.87 12.69 1.85
CA ALA A 749 -55.35 13.83 1.10
C ALA A 749 -56.42 14.64 0.35
N ARG A 750 -57.72 14.24 0.31
CA ARG A 750 -58.70 14.87 -0.59
C ARG A 750 -60.03 15.40 -0.06
N GLN A 751 -60.64 15.06 1.09
CA GLN A 751 -61.92 15.69 1.58
C GLN A 751 -62.40 15.05 2.91
N ASP A 752 -63.14 15.64 3.87
CA ASP A 752 -64.04 16.81 3.97
C ASP A 752 -63.97 17.42 5.40
N LEU A 753 -64.07 18.75 5.52
CA LEU A 753 -64.36 19.44 6.80
C LEU A 753 -65.87 19.33 7.10
N PRO A 754 -66.30 19.20 8.37
CA PRO A 754 -67.72 19.19 8.71
C PRO A 754 -68.34 20.58 8.49
N ASP A 755 -69.51 20.62 7.86
CA ASP A 755 -70.32 21.84 7.67
C ASP A 755 -70.92 22.25 9.02
N LEU A 756 -70.18 23.06 9.79
CA LEU A 756 -70.65 23.62 11.06
C LEU A 756 -71.47 24.88 10.78
N THR A 757 -72.76 24.82 11.06
CA THR A 757 -73.68 25.97 10.95
C THR A 757 -73.83 26.65 12.32
N ALA A 758 -74.36 27.89 12.34
CA ALA A 758 -74.46 28.71 13.55
C ALA A 758 -75.28 28.09 14.71
N ASP A 759 -75.98 26.99 14.46
CA ASP A 759 -76.84 26.29 15.43
C ASP A 759 -76.22 24.99 16.01
N SER A 760 -74.97 24.65 15.66
CA SER A 760 -74.32 23.42 16.16
C SER A 760 -73.97 23.50 17.67
N SER A 761 -74.18 22.42 18.41
CA SER A 761 -74.04 22.42 19.88
C SER A 761 -72.57 22.34 20.33
N LEU A 762 -72.26 22.89 21.52
CA LEU A 762 -70.91 22.89 22.10
C LEU A 762 -70.31 21.47 22.23
N GLY A 763 -71.16 20.45 22.42
CA GLY A 763 -70.75 19.05 22.52
C GLY A 763 -70.27 18.46 21.18
N GLU A 764 -70.91 18.81 20.07
CA GLU A 764 -70.52 18.38 18.72
C GLU A 764 -69.20 19.05 18.29
N LEU A 765 -69.02 20.31 18.70
CA LEU A 765 -67.80 21.08 18.46
C LEU A 765 -66.60 20.49 19.23
N LEU A 766 -66.79 20.13 20.50
CA LEU A 766 -65.77 19.45 21.31
C LEU A 766 -65.45 18.03 20.81
N GLN A 767 -66.44 17.29 20.31
CA GLN A 767 -66.19 15.97 19.68
C GLN A 767 -65.40 16.09 18.38
N ALA A 768 -65.67 17.10 17.54
CA ALA A 768 -64.89 17.36 16.33
C ALA A 768 -63.45 17.79 16.65
N MET A 769 -63.26 18.63 17.68
CA MET A 769 -61.93 19.06 18.18
C MET A 769 -61.11 17.88 18.71
N LEU A 770 -61.74 16.96 19.47
CA LEU A 770 -61.09 15.75 19.99
C LEU A 770 -60.70 14.77 18.87
N LYS A 771 -61.42 14.78 17.74
CA LYS A 771 -61.20 13.85 16.62
C LYS A 771 -60.09 14.31 15.66
N HIS A 772 -59.80 15.62 15.58
CA HIS A 772 -58.93 16.19 14.54
C HIS A 772 -57.65 16.90 15.03
N GLY A 773 -57.47 17.13 16.33
CA GLY A 773 -56.13 17.18 16.93
C GLY A 773 -55.21 18.39 16.67
N ASP A 774 -55.68 19.55 16.20
CA ASP A 774 -54.90 20.81 16.18
C ASP A 774 -55.78 22.05 16.51
N PRO A 775 -55.23 23.13 17.13
CA PRO A 775 -56.03 24.19 17.75
C PRO A 775 -56.36 25.34 16.78
N VAL A 776 -57.65 25.54 16.51
CA VAL A 776 -58.18 26.71 15.77
C VAL A 776 -58.52 27.82 16.76
N LEU A 777 -58.17 29.08 16.48
CA LEU A 777 -58.44 30.21 17.38
C LEU A 777 -59.82 30.85 17.06
N PRO A 778 -60.71 31.06 18.05
CA PRO A 778 -61.94 31.81 17.84
C PRO A 778 -61.66 33.30 17.77
N ILE A 779 -62.15 33.94 16.71
CA ILE A 779 -62.17 35.40 16.56
C ILE A 779 -63.48 35.89 17.14
N CYS A 780 -63.43 36.77 18.13
CA CYS A 780 -64.63 37.38 18.70
C CYS A 780 -64.82 38.83 18.23
N ASP A 781 -66.06 39.30 18.18
CA ASP A 781 -66.37 40.72 18.10
C ASP A 781 -66.05 41.45 19.42
N ARG A 782 -66.25 42.77 19.44
CA ARG A 782 -65.99 43.61 20.62
C ARG A 782 -66.92 43.32 21.81
N GLU A 783 -67.98 42.55 21.60
CA GLU A 783 -68.91 42.13 22.64
C GLU A 783 -68.67 40.67 23.10
N GLY A 784 -67.59 40.04 22.61
CA GLY A 784 -67.17 38.70 23.01
C GLY A 784 -67.87 37.57 22.28
N ARG A 785 -68.61 37.84 21.21
CA ARG A 785 -69.29 36.80 20.41
C ARG A 785 -68.37 36.26 19.34
N ILE A 786 -68.30 34.94 19.20
CA ILE A 786 -67.43 34.27 18.24
C ILE A 786 -67.96 34.54 16.83
N MET A 787 -67.19 35.31 16.06
CA MET A 787 -67.45 35.71 14.68
C MET A 787 -66.90 34.72 13.65
N GLY A 788 -65.96 33.85 14.05
CA GLY A 788 -65.38 32.84 13.18
C GLY A 788 -64.19 32.12 13.82
N LEU A 789 -63.67 31.11 13.12
CA LEU A 789 -62.51 30.31 13.54
C LEU A 789 -61.41 30.46 12.49
N VAL A 790 -60.16 30.70 12.92
CA VAL A 790 -59.01 30.81 12.01
C VAL A 790 -57.87 29.89 12.43
N GLU A 791 -57.33 29.16 11.46
CA GLU A 791 -56.14 28.32 11.63
C GLU A 791 -54.87 29.17 11.84
N GLN A 792 -54.01 28.79 12.79
CA GLN A 792 -52.83 29.58 13.18
C GLN A 792 -51.84 29.80 12.02
N PHE A 793 -51.64 28.80 11.15
CA PHE A 793 -50.62 28.86 10.10
C PHE A 793 -51.00 29.74 8.89
N PRO A 794 -52.23 29.68 8.35
CA PRO A 794 -52.69 30.62 7.32
C PRO A 794 -52.70 32.08 7.79
N LEU A 795 -53.06 32.36 9.05
CA LEU A 795 -53.05 33.71 9.61
C LEU A 795 -51.63 34.29 9.68
N LEU A 796 -50.68 33.52 10.17
CA LEU A 796 -49.27 33.92 10.23
C LEU A 796 -48.68 34.14 8.84
N ARG A 797 -49.09 33.33 7.85
CA ARG A 797 -48.66 33.48 6.46
C ARG A 797 -49.28 34.71 5.79
N ALA A 798 -50.55 35.00 6.07
CA ALA A 798 -51.22 36.20 5.58
C ALA A 798 -50.64 37.48 6.23
N LEU A 799 -50.37 37.46 7.54
CA LEU A 799 -49.69 38.56 8.24
C LEU A 799 -48.28 38.79 7.71
N ALA A 800 -47.51 37.73 7.48
CA ALA A 800 -46.19 37.83 6.85
C ALA A 800 -46.27 38.43 5.45
N SER A 801 -47.22 37.99 4.61
CA SER A 801 -47.40 38.56 3.26
C SER A 801 -47.85 40.02 3.28
N LYS A 802 -48.60 40.45 4.31
CA LYS A 802 -49.07 41.82 4.44
C LYS A 802 -47.97 42.75 4.96
N LEU A 803 -47.12 42.24 5.86
CA LEU A 803 -45.89 42.93 6.31
C LEU A 803 -44.90 43.09 5.15
N GLU A 804 -44.73 42.07 4.31
CA GLU A 804 -43.90 42.16 3.09
C GLU A 804 -44.49 43.14 2.05
N GLN A 805 -45.81 43.28 1.97
CA GLN A 805 -46.46 44.25 1.09
C GLN A 805 -46.41 45.69 1.62
N GLU A 806 -46.45 45.89 2.94
CA GLU A 806 -46.27 47.20 3.58
C GLU A 806 -44.79 47.65 3.55
N GLU A 807 -43.82 46.73 3.67
CA GLU A 807 -42.39 47.01 3.45
C GLU A 807 -42.03 47.27 1.97
N ALA A 808 -42.81 46.73 1.02
CA ALA A 808 -42.63 47.02 -0.41
C ALA A 808 -43.35 48.31 -0.87
N SER A 809 -44.15 48.93 0.00
CA SER A 809 -44.86 50.19 -0.26
C SER A 809 -44.44 51.36 0.67
N ALA A 810 -43.40 51.14 1.48
CA ALA A 810 -42.58 52.16 2.16
C ALA A 810 -41.22 52.27 1.45
#